data_AF-A0A2S4VXR6-F1
#
_entry.id   AF-A0A2S4VXR6-F1
#
_cell.length_a   1.000
_cell.length_b   1.000
_cell.length_c   1.000
_cell.angle_alpha   90.00
_cell.angle_beta   90.00
_cell.angle_gamma   90.00
#
_symmetry.space_group_name_H-M   'P 1'
#
loop_
_entity.id
_entity.type
_entity.pdbx_description
1 polymer ?
#
loop_
_entity_poly.entity_id
_entity_poly.type
_entity_poly.pdbx_seq_one_letter_code
_entity_poly.pdbx_strand_id
1 'polypeptide(L)'
;SDRSHDDDGCCCWWWGWAGGCVASLAGEGKQYASSEGRGDYAVILQKIINKENAHIMNTEALRARKATTAIYEQQQQEDGNINYEDREQIHQKYRSQINSNNTFFGRLGGGLERLHTLEPIFITLITIVAGIIRCWKISRPASIVFDEVHFGRFASKYIKSEFFMDVHPPLVKLLYALIGYIYGYDGNFEFKEIDQIPYLQMRLLPGLLGVLIVPISYLTLRMLNLRPLSSSLGSILIIFENGLTTQSRLILLDSPLLFFTSLTIFFHVGFCQEDTKNNRDKVLERNWWFWLMGTGLCLGLILSSKWIGLFTIAWIGLVTIQQLWELLADQRVSIKLLIQSFIARLICLGLIPLSIYLIIFRIHLAILSNSGDGDPFMSSEFQQTLNGRGMEDTYLEVLIGSNVTIKHTSTLGGYLHSHALHYPTGSHQQQITLYPHKDQNNLWTVLGRLADDVDIMNRKPLDFYYNNKVNVNGSTFIRLNHPLTDKRLHTHDIRAPVSEVDYQSEVSGYGFLNYPGDANDEWIVEIVSKESDTKHDPISAKQLRTLRTKFRLRHSLQNCYLFTHKVKLPDWGFGQQEVTCNRNPTLASSLWYIESNYHPLLEKEKKPLMVNYLKPSFWNKFSEIQSVMWQTNKALVQHHAYGSRPSSWPILKRGMNFWAKDQRQIYLLGNPFIWWLSTISLGFYLIIKSLLILRIKRGYHRESRNQNVIKYDGISGYLVVGWATNYLPFYLMSRQLFIHHYFPSLYYSILLLSTIFDFTTSRLTLKTRLKAFTMIIVMAIWCWSIYAPLTYASTWTRSQCERARWRRTWDFSCHDFPEHMEDYEDALMDDFTDEENGMTNSSRSNQQGSNSKLAVHNRFKLLEPIMNVFQLPSSPNSPEASPDAFSLSSPLPNPIPLSLSDSSAKDHTARKPSVDKPKNLREVD
;
A
#
# COMPACT_ATOMS: atom_id res chain seq x y z
N SER A 1 57.16 19.70 38.50
CA SER A 1 56.65 21.06 38.64
C SER A 1 55.23 21.10 38.11
N ASP A 2 54.33 21.59 38.96
CA ASP A 2 52.90 21.86 38.82
C ASP A 2 52.29 22.21 37.45
N ARG A 3 50.97 21.94 37.41
CA ARG A 3 49.89 22.42 36.51
C ARG A 3 49.90 21.87 35.07
N SER A 4 48.81 21.31 34.52
CA SER A 4 47.34 21.42 34.70
C SER A 4 46.68 22.64 34.03
N HIS A 5 45.96 22.39 32.94
CA HIS A 5 44.70 23.06 32.60
C HIS A 5 43.90 22.18 31.63
N ASP A 6 42.59 22.06 31.88
CA ASP A 6 41.60 21.64 30.88
C ASP A 6 41.30 22.82 29.92
N ASP A 7 40.72 22.54 28.75
CA ASP A 7 39.38 23.10 28.47
C ASP A 7 38.63 22.37 27.32
N ASP A 8 37.31 22.60 27.27
CA ASP A 8 36.33 21.93 26.39
C ASP A 8 36.35 22.44 24.92
N GLY A 9 35.84 21.64 23.97
CA GLY A 9 35.53 22.19 22.64
C GLY A 9 35.17 21.23 21.50
N CYS A 10 33.89 20.90 21.34
CA CYS A 10 33.20 21.01 20.03
C CYS A 10 31.67 20.92 20.14
N CYS A 11 30.99 21.68 19.28
CA CYS A 11 29.54 21.84 19.27
C CYS A 11 28.82 20.91 18.26
N CYS A 12 27.49 21.01 18.23
CA CYS A 12 26.69 20.64 17.05
C CYS A 12 27.13 21.48 15.82
N TRP A 13 26.70 21.10 14.62
CA TRP A 13 25.97 21.95 13.64
C TRP A 13 25.52 21.11 12.43
N TRP A 14 24.91 21.73 11.41
CA TRP A 14 24.14 21.08 10.33
C TRP A 14 24.81 21.19 8.94
N TRP A 15 24.59 20.16 8.09
CA TRP A 15 24.47 20.15 6.61
C TRP A 15 25.39 21.02 5.71
N GLY A 16 26.01 20.41 4.68
CA GLY A 16 26.33 21.12 3.43
C GLY A 16 27.35 20.53 2.43
N TRP A 17 26.87 19.78 1.41
CA TRP A 17 27.45 19.65 0.03
C TRP A 17 28.92 19.14 -0.15
N ALA A 18 29.47 18.89 -1.36
CA ALA A 18 28.98 18.11 -2.53
C ALA A 18 30.13 17.84 -3.57
N GLY A 19 30.22 16.62 -4.14
CA GLY A 19 31.08 16.26 -5.31
C GLY A 19 32.59 16.04 -5.02
N GLY A 20 33.38 15.33 -5.85
CA GLY A 20 33.06 14.48 -7.01
C GLY A 20 34.32 13.98 -7.78
N CYS A 21 34.24 12.77 -8.41
CA CYS A 21 35.29 12.10 -9.25
C CYS A 21 36.63 11.76 -8.51
N VAL A 22 37.57 10.93 -8.97
CA VAL A 22 37.94 10.23 -10.24
C VAL A 22 38.37 8.78 -9.84
N ALA A 23 37.84 7.66 -10.35
CA ALA A 23 37.88 7.01 -11.68
C ALA A 23 39.19 6.25 -12.06
N SER A 24 39.01 5.01 -12.54
CA SER A 24 39.95 4.12 -13.26
C SER A 24 41.24 3.59 -12.59
N LEU A 25 41.37 2.26 -12.51
CA LEU A 25 42.34 1.52 -13.34
C LEU A 25 42.01 0.01 -13.34
N ALA A 26 41.94 -0.60 -14.53
CA ALA A 26 41.74 -2.04 -14.70
C ALA A 26 42.41 -2.53 -16.00
N GLY A 27 43.08 -3.68 -15.91
CA GLY A 27 43.87 -4.31 -16.97
C GLY A 27 45.01 -5.13 -16.36
N GLU A 28 45.55 -6.16 -16.98
CA GLU A 28 45.06 -6.90 -18.16
C GLU A 28 45.72 -8.29 -18.15
N GLY A 29 45.18 -9.31 -18.84
CA GLY A 29 45.81 -10.65 -18.86
C GLY A 29 44.95 -11.78 -19.43
N LYS A 30 45.25 -12.20 -20.66
CA LYS A 30 44.68 -13.38 -21.33
C LYS A 30 45.62 -13.95 -22.40
N GLN A 31 45.99 -15.22 -22.27
CA GLN A 31 46.34 -16.18 -23.36
C GLN A 31 46.32 -17.59 -22.72
N TYR A 32 45.55 -18.57 -23.25
CA TYR A 32 45.91 -19.53 -24.32
C TYR A 32 47.18 -20.35 -23.98
N ALA A 33 47.22 -21.69 -23.99
CA ALA A 33 46.23 -22.76 -24.26
C ALA A 33 46.60 -24.04 -23.43
N SER A 34 46.26 -25.33 -23.67
CA SER A 34 45.54 -26.07 -24.74
C SER A 34 45.00 -27.44 -24.25
N SER A 35 44.29 -28.16 -25.14
CA SER A 35 44.19 -29.63 -25.34
C SER A 35 44.27 -30.66 -24.18
N GLU A 36 43.14 -31.37 -24.00
CA GLU A 36 43.01 -32.83 -23.80
C GLU A 36 43.38 -33.52 -22.44
N GLY A 37 42.74 -34.66 -22.18
CA GLY A 37 43.11 -35.58 -21.08
C GLY A 37 42.40 -35.44 -19.72
N ARG A 38 41.13 -34.98 -19.64
CA ARG A 38 40.42 -34.78 -18.34
C ARG A 38 39.01 -35.39 -18.25
N GLY A 39 38.91 -36.71 -18.40
CA GLY A 39 37.78 -37.50 -17.93
C GLY A 39 37.94 -37.89 -16.46
N ASP A 40 38.57 -39.04 -16.21
CA ASP A 40 38.60 -39.70 -14.89
C ASP A 40 39.44 -38.99 -13.81
N TYR A 41 40.45 -38.22 -14.21
CA TYR A 41 41.30 -37.48 -13.26
C TYR A 41 40.51 -36.54 -12.37
N ALA A 42 39.39 -35.96 -12.83
CA ALA A 42 38.56 -35.08 -12.00
C ALA A 42 37.85 -35.84 -10.87
N VAL A 43 37.34 -37.05 -11.12
CA VAL A 43 36.67 -37.88 -10.10
C VAL A 43 37.69 -38.46 -9.11
N ILE A 44 38.89 -38.81 -9.60
CA ILE A 44 39.99 -39.28 -8.75
C ILE A 44 40.54 -38.13 -7.89
N LEU A 45 40.80 -36.94 -8.46
CA LEU A 45 41.16 -35.76 -7.68
C LEU A 45 40.07 -35.41 -6.67
N GLN A 46 38.79 -35.39 -7.04
CA GLN A 46 37.75 -35.06 -6.06
C GLN A 46 37.66 -36.09 -4.93
N LYS A 47 37.91 -37.39 -5.19
CA LYS A 47 38.00 -38.41 -4.14
C LYS A 47 39.26 -38.27 -3.29
N ILE A 48 40.41 -37.93 -3.88
CA ILE A 48 41.66 -37.67 -3.15
C ILE A 48 41.51 -36.40 -2.31
N ILE A 49 41.14 -35.27 -2.90
CA ILE A 49 40.87 -33.99 -2.23
C ILE A 49 39.80 -34.14 -1.14
N ASN A 50 38.73 -34.91 -1.33
CA ASN A 50 37.75 -35.14 -0.26
C ASN A 50 38.34 -35.99 0.88
N LYS A 51 39.23 -36.96 0.57
CA LYS A 51 39.87 -37.84 1.56
C LYS A 51 41.02 -37.14 2.29
N GLU A 52 41.79 -36.30 1.60
CA GLU A 52 42.80 -35.41 2.16
C GLU A 52 42.16 -34.28 2.96
N ASN A 53 41.10 -33.63 2.48
CA ASN A 53 40.36 -32.64 3.28
C ASN A 53 39.75 -33.30 4.53
N ALA A 54 39.23 -34.53 4.46
CA ALA A 54 38.79 -35.26 5.64
C ALA A 54 39.95 -35.61 6.58
N HIS A 55 41.12 -35.97 6.05
CA HIS A 55 42.31 -36.27 6.85
C HIS A 55 42.91 -35.00 7.47
N ILE A 56 42.98 -33.89 6.73
CA ILE A 56 43.45 -32.57 7.17
C ILE A 56 42.48 -32.02 8.22
N MET A 57 41.16 -32.03 7.98
CA MET A 57 40.16 -31.68 9.00
C MET A 57 40.33 -32.50 10.29
N ASN A 58 40.54 -33.82 10.20
CA ASN A 58 40.83 -34.65 11.38
C ASN A 58 42.19 -34.32 12.01
N THR A 59 43.23 -34.03 11.21
CA THR A 59 44.58 -33.74 11.69
C THR A 59 44.67 -32.35 12.32
N GLU A 60 43.92 -31.38 11.81
CA GLU A 60 43.75 -30.04 12.37
C GLU A 60 42.84 -30.08 13.59
N ALA A 61 41.77 -30.87 13.60
CA ALA A 61 41.00 -31.12 14.83
C ALA A 61 41.83 -31.83 15.90
N LEU A 62 42.74 -32.75 15.52
CA LEU A 62 43.65 -33.42 16.44
C LEU A 62 44.81 -32.51 16.88
N ARG A 63 45.35 -31.65 16.02
CA ARG A 63 46.35 -30.62 16.35
C ARG A 63 45.75 -29.53 17.23
N ALA A 64 44.54 -29.05 16.95
CA ALA A 64 43.81 -28.11 17.78
C ALA A 64 43.47 -28.71 19.14
N ARG A 65 43.04 -29.99 19.19
CA ARG A 65 42.92 -30.72 20.46
C ARG A 65 44.26 -30.79 21.20
N LYS A 66 45.34 -31.27 20.58
CA LYS A 66 46.67 -31.36 21.21
C LYS A 66 47.22 -30.00 21.66
N ALA A 67 47.03 -28.94 20.90
CA ALA A 67 47.43 -27.58 21.27
C ALA A 67 46.56 -27.04 22.41
N THR A 68 45.25 -27.29 22.41
CA THR A 68 44.37 -26.93 23.53
C THR A 68 44.74 -27.72 24.79
N THR A 69 45.06 -29.00 24.67
CA THR A 69 45.55 -29.84 25.77
C THR A 69 46.91 -29.35 26.28
N ALA A 70 47.86 -29.01 25.41
CA ALA A 70 49.16 -28.48 25.82
C ALA A 70 49.03 -27.12 26.54
N ILE A 71 48.13 -26.23 26.06
CA ILE A 71 47.79 -24.99 26.77
C ILE A 71 47.14 -25.30 28.13
N TYR A 72 46.27 -26.31 28.19
CA TYR A 72 45.66 -26.77 29.45
C TYR A 72 46.67 -27.34 30.43
N GLU A 73 47.68 -28.07 29.95
CA GLU A 73 48.78 -28.65 30.74
C GLU A 73 49.75 -27.56 31.22
N GLN A 74 50.03 -26.53 30.41
CA GLN A 74 50.77 -25.34 30.86
C GLN A 74 49.99 -24.57 31.94
N GLN A 75 48.70 -24.31 31.74
CA GLN A 75 47.87 -23.64 32.77
C GLN A 75 47.71 -24.48 34.05
N GLN A 76 47.76 -25.82 33.97
CA GLN A 76 47.80 -26.69 35.15
C GLN A 76 49.10 -26.56 35.97
N GLN A 77 50.18 -26.02 35.40
CA GLN A 77 51.41 -25.71 36.15
C GLN A 77 51.39 -24.30 36.78
N GLU A 78 50.53 -23.39 36.32
CA GLU A 78 50.39 -22.04 36.88
C GLU A 78 49.29 -21.93 37.95
N ASP A 79 48.12 -22.56 37.75
CA ASP A 79 46.97 -22.50 38.67
C ASP A 79 47.06 -23.49 39.86
N GLY A 80 48.07 -23.29 40.70
CA GLY A 80 48.41 -24.13 41.85
C GLY A 80 47.46 -24.05 43.07
N ASN A 81 46.35 -23.31 43.02
CA ASN A 81 45.47 -23.11 44.19
C ASN A 81 43.97 -22.90 43.83
N ILE A 82 43.37 -23.85 43.10
CA ILE A 82 41.93 -23.87 42.79
C ILE A 82 41.30 -25.16 43.32
N ASN A 83 40.18 -25.03 44.04
CA ASN A 83 39.49 -26.14 44.69
C ASN A 83 38.91 -27.16 43.68
N TYR A 84 38.76 -28.42 44.10
CA TYR A 84 38.36 -29.53 43.23
C TYR A 84 36.94 -29.35 42.65
N GLU A 85 35.99 -28.86 43.46
CA GLU A 85 34.62 -28.59 43.02
C GLU A 85 34.54 -27.47 41.97
N ASP A 86 35.36 -26.42 42.10
CA ASP A 86 35.46 -25.35 41.10
C ASP A 86 36.06 -25.86 39.78
N ARG A 87 37.07 -26.74 39.85
CA ARG A 87 37.63 -27.41 38.67
C ARG A 87 36.57 -28.27 37.95
N GLU A 88 35.74 -29.01 38.68
CA GLU A 88 34.60 -29.76 38.10
C GLU A 88 33.58 -28.82 37.42
N GLN A 89 33.14 -27.75 38.09
CA GLN A 89 32.21 -26.77 37.50
C GLN A 89 32.78 -26.11 36.23
N ILE A 90 34.07 -25.76 36.22
CA ILE A 90 34.76 -25.22 35.04
C ILE A 90 34.81 -26.27 33.93
N HIS A 91 35.16 -27.52 34.23
CA HIS A 91 35.16 -28.62 33.25
C HIS A 91 33.77 -28.90 32.65
N GLN A 92 32.71 -28.89 33.47
CA GLN A 92 31.33 -29.06 32.99
C GLN A 92 30.90 -27.89 32.08
N LYS A 93 31.24 -26.66 32.45
CA LYS A 93 30.99 -25.45 31.66
C LYS A 93 31.71 -25.49 30.30
N TYR A 94 32.97 -25.90 30.26
CA TYR A 94 33.70 -26.10 29.00
C TYR A 94 33.10 -27.24 28.16
N ARG A 95 32.74 -28.38 28.77
CA ARG A 95 32.07 -29.48 28.06
C ARG A 95 30.73 -29.06 27.45
N SER A 96 29.92 -28.26 28.15
CA SER A 96 28.64 -27.77 27.61
C SER A 96 28.82 -26.79 26.45
N GLN A 97 29.84 -25.92 26.51
CA GLN A 97 30.17 -24.96 25.46
C GLN A 97 30.76 -25.63 24.19
N ILE A 98 31.58 -26.68 24.35
CA ILE A 98 32.05 -27.50 23.23
C ILE A 98 30.88 -28.25 22.57
N ASN A 99 29.93 -28.75 23.37
CA ASN A 99 28.74 -29.42 22.86
C ASN A 99 27.77 -28.44 22.15
N SER A 100 27.59 -27.21 22.65
CA SER A 100 26.70 -26.23 21.99
C SER A 100 27.22 -25.83 20.60
N ASN A 101 28.53 -25.62 20.46
CA ASN A 101 29.18 -25.33 19.17
C ASN A 101 29.01 -26.44 18.11
N ASN A 102 28.85 -27.70 18.54
CA ASN A 102 28.61 -28.82 17.62
C ASN A 102 27.16 -28.88 17.09
N THR A 103 26.20 -28.23 17.75
CA THR A 103 24.79 -28.19 17.32
C THR A 103 24.58 -27.36 16.05
N PHE A 104 23.45 -27.58 15.36
CA PHE A 104 23.04 -26.77 14.22
C PHE A 104 22.97 -25.26 14.54
N PHE A 105 22.41 -24.90 15.70
CA PHE A 105 22.32 -23.52 16.17
C PHE A 105 23.69 -22.91 16.47
N GLY A 106 24.62 -23.67 17.08
CA GLY A 106 25.99 -23.23 17.32
C GLY A 106 26.78 -22.92 16.04
N ARG A 107 26.50 -23.63 14.94
CA ARG A 107 27.15 -23.41 13.63
C ARG A 107 26.64 -22.16 12.89
N LEU A 108 25.42 -21.71 13.18
CA LEU A 108 24.82 -20.49 12.60
C LEU A 108 25.36 -19.20 13.25
N GLY A 109 25.78 -19.26 14.52
CA GLY A 109 26.19 -18.08 15.27
C GLY A 109 25.01 -17.16 15.59
N GLY A 110 25.23 -15.84 15.50
CA GLY A 110 24.27 -14.79 15.84
C GLY A 110 23.96 -14.67 17.33
N GLY A 111 24.69 -15.37 18.20
CA GLY A 111 24.35 -15.54 19.61
C GLY A 111 23.48 -16.76 19.91
N LEU A 112 23.07 -17.54 18.89
CA LEU A 112 22.34 -18.81 19.07
C LEU A 112 23.20 -19.89 19.73
N GLU A 113 24.53 -19.77 19.68
CA GLU A 113 25.49 -20.63 20.41
C GLU A 113 25.32 -20.59 21.94
N ARG A 114 24.53 -19.63 22.46
CA ARG A 114 24.20 -19.44 23.88
C ARG A 114 22.97 -20.21 24.37
N LEU A 115 22.26 -20.91 23.48
CA LEU A 115 21.08 -21.70 23.84
C LEU A 115 21.49 -22.96 24.63
N HIS A 116 20.91 -23.12 25.82
CA HIS A 116 21.07 -24.34 26.61
C HIS A 116 20.29 -25.50 25.99
N THR A 117 20.72 -26.74 26.23
CA THR A 117 20.20 -27.97 25.59
C THR A 117 18.68 -28.19 25.73
N LEU A 118 18.07 -27.65 26.78
CA LEU A 118 16.64 -27.74 27.06
C LEU A 118 15.82 -26.58 26.46
N GLU A 119 16.45 -25.49 26.02
CA GLU A 119 15.73 -24.33 25.47
C GLU A 119 14.97 -24.64 24.17
N PRO A 120 15.47 -25.44 23.21
CA PRO A 120 14.69 -25.84 22.04
C PRO A 120 13.36 -26.53 22.40
N ILE A 121 13.33 -27.35 23.45
CA ILE A 121 12.11 -28.01 23.94
C ILE A 121 11.13 -26.98 24.50
N PHE A 122 11.62 -26.01 25.28
CA PHE A 122 10.81 -24.90 25.78
C PHE A 122 10.27 -24.02 24.64
N ILE A 123 11.08 -23.73 23.62
CA ILE A 123 10.69 -22.97 22.42
C ILE A 123 9.55 -23.67 21.67
N THR A 124 9.65 -24.99 21.47
CA THR A 124 8.55 -25.79 20.90
C THR A 124 7.29 -25.72 21.76
N LEU A 125 7.41 -25.87 23.09
CA LEU A 125 6.27 -25.80 24.00
C LEU A 125 5.54 -24.44 23.96
N ILE A 126 6.27 -23.31 24.03
CA ILE A 126 5.64 -21.99 23.93
C ILE A 126 5.06 -21.71 22.54
N THR A 127 5.60 -22.35 21.50
CA THR A 127 5.05 -22.25 20.13
C THR A 127 3.74 -23.04 19.99
N ILE A 128 3.63 -24.20 20.64
CA ILE A 128 2.36 -24.95 20.73
C ILE A 128 1.31 -24.15 21.51
N VAL A 129 1.68 -23.58 22.66
CA VAL A 129 0.77 -22.72 23.44
C VAL A 129 0.35 -21.48 22.64
N ALA A 130 1.28 -20.83 21.93
CA ALA A 130 0.97 -19.73 21.02
C ALA A 130 0.03 -20.16 19.88
N GLY A 131 0.22 -21.36 19.34
CA GLY A 131 -0.66 -21.99 18.34
C GLY A 131 -2.08 -22.18 18.84
N ILE A 132 -2.24 -22.77 20.02
CA ILE A 132 -3.55 -22.92 20.68
C ILE A 132 -4.20 -21.54 20.87
N ILE A 133 -3.49 -20.57 21.48
CA ILE A 133 -4.03 -19.25 21.81
C ILE A 133 -4.42 -18.46 20.55
N ARG A 134 -3.65 -18.46 19.47
CA ARG A 134 -3.97 -17.69 18.26
C ARG A 134 -4.97 -18.37 17.34
N CYS A 135 -4.85 -19.68 17.15
CA CYS A 135 -5.73 -20.42 16.23
C CYS A 135 -7.04 -20.91 16.90
N TRP A 136 -7.26 -20.63 18.19
CA TRP A 136 -8.49 -21.00 18.90
C TRP A 136 -9.74 -20.47 18.18
N LYS A 137 -10.60 -21.42 17.78
CA LYS A 137 -11.86 -21.17 17.08
C LYS A 137 -11.71 -20.13 15.95
N ILE A 138 -10.68 -20.24 15.12
CA ILE A 138 -10.34 -19.24 14.07
C ILE A 138 -11.39 -19.12 12.95
N SER A 139 -12.27 -20.11 12.79
CA SER A 139 -13.51 -20.01 12.01
C SER A 139 -14.52 -18.99 12.56
N ARG A 140 -14.45 -18.63 13.86
CA ARG A 140 -15.42 -17.74 14.51
C ARG A 140 -14.98 -16.27 14.45
N PRO A 141 -15.88 -15.33 14.07
CA PRO A 141 -17.23 -15.54 13.55
C PRO A 141 -17.20 -16.02 12.09
N ALA A 142 -18.19 -16.83 11.70
CA ALA A 142 -18.41 -17.26 10.31
C ALA A 142 -19.07 -16.12 9.52
N SER A 143 -18.41 -14.97 9.47
CA SER A 143 -18.88 -13.75 8.82
C SER A 143 -17.69 -12.81 8.61
N ILE A 144 -17.83 -11.89 7.65
CA ILE A 144 -16.79 -10.91 7.32
C ILE A 144 -16.64 -9.89 8.46
N VAL A 145 -15.40 -9.59 8.85
CA VAL A 145 -15.04 -8.61 9.88
C VAL A 145 -14.53 -7.31 9.23
N PHE A 146 -14.50 -6.20 9.98
CA PHE A 146 -13.90 -4.93 9.54
C PHE A 146 -12.50 -5.14 8.92
N ASP A 147 -12.20 -4.34 7.90
CA ASP A 147 -11.03 -4.46 7.00
C ASP A 147 -10.91 -5.78 6.19
N GLU A 148 -11.40 -6.94 6.65
CA GLU A 148 -11.35 -8.21 5.88
C GLU A 148 -12.06 -8.10 4.52
N VAL A 149 -13.15 -7.32 4.46
CA VAL A 149 -13.91 -7.00 3.24
C VAL A 149 -12.98 -6.55 2.10
N HIS A 150 -11.98 -5.71 2.42
CA HIS A 150 -11.05 -5.14 1.44
C HIS A 150 -10.04 -6.19 0.98
N PHE A 151 -9.54 -7.05 1.87
CA PHE A 151 -8.55 -8.07 1.52
C PHE A 151 -9.17 -9.25 0.76
N GLY A 152 -10.43 -9.61 1.04
CA GLY A 152 -11.21 -10.52 0.19
C GLY A 152 -11.43 -9.96 -1.23
N ARG A 153 -11.82 -8.68 -1.35
CA ARG A 153 -11.92 -7.97 -2.63
C ARG A 153 -10.60 -7.98 -3.40
N PHE A 154 -9.48 -7.65 -2.76
CA PHE A 154 -8.17 -7.64 -3.40
C PHE A 154 -7.72 -9.04 -3.85
N ALA A 155 -7.94 -10.08 -3.04
CA ALA A 155 -7.62 -11.46 -3.41
C ALA A 155 -8.43 -11.92 -4.65
N SER A 156 -9.72 -11.61 -4.68
CA SER A 156 -10.63 -11.91 -5.81
C SER A 156 -10.14 -11.28 -7.11
N LYS A 157 -9.75 -10.00 -7.05
CA LYS A 157 -9.24 -9.24 -8.21
C LYS A 157 -7.91 -9.77 -8.74
N TYR A 158 -7.00 -10.24 -7.87
CA TYR A 158 -5.79 -10.93 -8.32
C TYR A 158 -6.10 -12.22 -9.08
N ILE A 159 -7.08 -13.00 -8.63
CA ILE A 159 -7.48 -14.25 -9.29
C ILE A 159 -8.13 -13.96 -10.65
N LYS A 160 -9.00 -12.94 -10.73
CA LYS A 160 -9.58 -12.44 -11.99
C LYS A 160 -8.62 -11.60 -12.86
N SER A 161 -7.39 -11.36 -12.39
CA SER A 161 -6.38 -10.52 -13.05
C SER A 161 -6.83 -9.06 -13.29
N GLU A 162 -7.84 -8.58 -12.57
CA GLU A 162 -8.46 -7.25 -12.68
C GLU A 162 -7.60 -6.17 -12.00
N PHE A 163 -7.25 -5.12 -12.74
CA PHE A 163 -6.42 -4.05 -12.20
C PHE A 163 -7.14 -3.20 -11.14
N PHE A 164 -6.49 -3.01 -10.00
CA PHE A 164 -6.98 -2.20 -8.89
C PHE A 164 -5.88 -1.35 -8.27
N MET A 165 -6.26 -0.22 -7.68
CA MET A 165 -5.37 0.69 -6.97
C MET A 165 -5.67 0.64 -5.47
N ASP A 166 -4.61 0.63 -4.64
CA ASP A 166 -4.72 0.77 -3.18
C ASP A 166 -3.44 1.39 -2.59
N VAL A 167 -3.56 2.03 -1.42
CA VAL A 167 -2.49 2.75 -0.72
C VAL A 167 -1.39 1.86 -0.09
N HIS A 168 -1.53 0.54 -0.13
CA HIS A 168 -0.57 -0.39 0.46
C HIS A 168 0.17 -1.24 -0.59
N PRO A 169 1.50 -1.44 -0.44
CA PRO A 169 2.27 -2.40 -1.23
C PRO A 169 1.66 -3.82 -1.28
N PRO A 170 1.91 -4.59 -2.35
CA PRO A 170 1.04 -5.71 -2.70
C PRO A 170 1.38 -7.06 -2.05
N LEU A 171 2.52 -7.23 -1.36
CA LEU A 171 3.01 -8.56 -0.93
C LEU A 171 1.97 -9.37 -0.16
N VAL A 172 1.38 -8.78 0.88
CA VAL A 172 0.46 -9.52 1.77
C VAL A 172 -0.86 -9.82 1.07
N LYS A 173 -1.31 -8.95 0.15
CA LYS A 173 -2.49 -9.21 -0.69
C LYS A 173 -2.23 -10.34 -1.70
N LEU A 174 -1.02 -10.38 -2.27
CA LEU A 174 -0.55 -11.49 -3.12
C LEU A 174 -0.47 -12.80 -2.32
N LEU A 175 -0.08 -12.77 -1.04
CA LEU A 175 -0.12 -13.95 -0.18
C LEU A 175 -1.57 -14.41 0.10
N TYR A 176 -2.52 -13.49 0.33
CA TYR A 176 -3.95 -13.86 0.45
C TYR A 176 -4.52 -14.42 -0.86
N ALA A 177 -4.19 -13.83 -2.00
CA ALA A 177 -4.56 -14.34 -3.32
C ALA A 177 -3.97 -15.74 -3.59
N LEU A 178 -2.71 -15.96 -3.22
CA LEU A 178 -2.02 -17.26 -3.35
C LEU A 178 -2.70 -18.33 -2.50
N ILE A 179 -3.11 -18.02 -1.26
CA ILE A 179 -3.88 -18.96 -0.42
C ILE A 179 -5.25 -19.23 -1.04
N GLY A 180 -5.97 -18.22 -1.54
CA GLY A 180 -7.23 -18.41 -2.25
C GLY A 180 -7.08 -19.37 -3.45
N TYR A 181 -6.11 -19.09 -4.31
CA TYR A 181 -5.81 -19.88 -5.51
C TYR A 181 -5.42 -21.34 -5.18
N ILE A 182 -4.58 -21.56 -4.16
CA ILE A 182 -4.18 -22.92 -3.72
C ILE A 182 -5.38 -23.74 -3.23
N TYR A 183 -6.38 -23.10 -2.61
CA TYR A 183 -7.61 -23.74 -2.14
C TYR A 183 -8.78 -23.65 -3.13
N GLY A 184 -8.51 -23.36 -4.42
CA GLY A 184 -9.50 -23.46 -5.50
C GLY A 184 -10.49 -22.31 -5.59
N TYR A 185 -10.22 -21.15 -4.96
CA TYR A 185 -11.07 -19.97 -5.07
C TYR A 185 -10.97 -19.34 -6.47
N ASP A 186 -12.12 -19.03 -7.06
CA ASP A 186 -12.27 -18.51 -8.43
C ASP A 186 -12.39 -16.97 -8.52
N GLY A 187 -12.52 -16.29 -7.38
CA GLY A 187 -12.70 -14.84 -7.30
C GLY A 187 -14.14 -14.36 -7.54
N ASN A 188 -15.14 -15.24 -7.57
CA ASN A 188 -16.56 -14.87 -7.63
C ASN A 188 -17.07 -14.48 -6.25
N PHE A 189 -16.79 -13.23 -5.85
CA PHE A 189 -17.27 -12.66 -4.59
C PHE A 189 -18.59 -11.91 -4.75
N GLU A 190 -19.72 -12.57 -4.51
CA GLU A 190 -20.97 -11.88 -4.18
C GLU A 190 -21.09 -11.68 -2.67
N PHE A 191 -21.48 -10.48 -2.23
CA PHE A 191 -21.46 -10.06 -0.82
C PHE A 191 -22.59 -10.65 0.05
N LYS A 192 -23.27 -11.71 -0.42
CA LYS A 192 -24.43 -12.32 0.24
C LYS A 192 -24.07 -13.56 1.07
N GLU A 193 -23.17 -14.39 0.57
CA GLU A 193 -22.88 -15.72 1.12
C GLU A 193 -21.37 -15.91 1.35
N ILE A 194 -21.01 -16.63 2.42
CA ILE A 194 -19.63 -16.76 2.90
C ILE A 194 -19.02 -18.12 2.49
N ASP A 195 -19.86 -19.10 2.20
CA ASP A 195 -19.48 -20.52 2.07
C ASP A 195 -18.67 -20.84 0.81
N GLN A 196 -18.64 -19.91 -0.15
CA GLN A 196 -17.86 -20.03 -1.39
C GLN A 196 -16.38 -19.60 -1.25
N ILE A 197 -15.96 -19.11 -0.07
CA ILE A 197 -14.62 -18.54 0.16
C ILE A 197 -13.81 -19.39 1.16
N PRO A 198 -12.53 -19.73 0.88
CA PRO A 198 -11.63 -20.36 1.86
C PRO A 198 -11.14 -19.37 2.93
N TYR A 199 -12.07 -18.67 3.59
CA TYR A 199 -11.79 -17.62 4.58
C TYR A 199 -11.05 -18.18 5.81
N LEU A 200 -11.30 -19.44 6.15
CA LEU A 200 -10.63 -20.15 7.24
C LEU A 200 -9.12 -20.27 6.97
N GLN A 201 -8.76 -20.64 5.75
CA GLN A 201 -7.39 -20.77 5.28
C GLN A 201 -6.73 -19.39 5.14
N MET A 202 -7.46 -18.39 4.64
CA MET A 202 -6.99 -17.01 4.59
C MET A 202 -6.74 -16.43 5.99
N ARG A 203 -7.56 -16.73 7.01
CA ARG A 203 -7.31 -16.36 8.43
C ARG A 203 -6.17 -17.18 9.06
N LEU A 204 -5.97 -18.43 8.65
CA LEU A 204 -4.90 -19.28 9.17
C LEU A 204 -3.50 -18.74 8.83
N LEU A 205 -3.31 -18.07 7.69
CA LEU A 205 -2.06 -17.42 7.31
C LEU A 205 -1.56 -16.37 8.34
N PRO A 206 -2.29 -15.29 8.66
CA PRO A 206 -1.89 -14.31 9.68
C PRO A 206 -1.91 -14.91 11.09
N GLY A 207 -2.68 -15.99 11.31
CA GLY A 207 -2.66 -16.76 12.54
C GLY A 207 -1.31 -17.43 12.77
N LEU A 208 -0.86 -18.26 11.81
CA LEU A 208 0.42 -18.96 11.84
C LEU A 208 1.61 -18.00 11.84
N LEU A 209 1.58 -16.93 11.04
CA LEU A 209 2.62 -15.89 11.10
C LEU A 209 2.66 -15.22 12.47
N GLY A 210 1.49 -14.95 13.07
CA GLY A 210 1.38 -14.48 14.46
C GLY A 210 1.94 -15.47 15.49
N VAL A 211 1.77 -16.78 15.29
CA VAL A 211 2.37 -17.83 16.13
C VAL A 211 3.90 -17.75 16.09
N LEU A 212 4.48 -17.62 14.90
CA LEU A 212 5.94 -17.57 14.71
C LEU A 212 6.62 -16.35 15.35
N ILE A 213 5.90 -15.24 15.60
CA ILE A 213 6.43 -14.08 16.33
C ILE A 213 6.94 -14.49 17.73
N VAL A 214 6.32 -15.47 18.40
CA VAL A 214 6.67 -15.88 19.77
C VAL A 214 8.05 -16.56 19.86
N PRO A 215 8.39 -17.63 19.12
CA PRO A 215 9.74 -18.19 19.13
C PRO A 215 10.78 -17.21 18.60
N ILE A 216 10.45 -16.36 17.62
CA ILE A 216 11.32 -15.28 17.14
C ILE A 216 11.63 -14.27 18.27
N SER A 217 10.63 -13.91 19.08
CA SER A 217 10.80 -13.04 20.26
C SER A 217 11.73 -13.67 21.29
N TYR A 218 11.53 -14.96 21.60
CA TYR A 218 12.38 -15.69 22.55
C TYR A 218 13.84 -15.68 22.11
N LEU A 219 14.10 -16.09 20.87
CA LEU A 219 15.43 -16.16 20.29
C LEU A 219 16.09 -14.77 20.25
N THR A 220 15.36 -13.74 19.82
CA THR A 220 15.83 -12.34 19.82
C THR A 220 16.30 -11.91 21.22
N LEU A 221 15.52 -12.18 22.27
CA LEU A 221 15.88 -11.83 23.65
C LEU A 221 17.11 -12.60 24.16
N ARG A 222 17.30 -13.87 23.75
CA ARG A 222 18.50 -14.65 24.07
C ARG A 222 19.74 -14.17 23.32
N MET A 223 19.59 -13.76 22.05
CA MET A 223 20.67 -13.20 21.23
C MET A 223 21.10 -11.81 21.74
N LEU A 224 20.15 -11.00 22.22
CA LEU A 224 20.37 -9.80 23.07
C LEU A 224 21.00 -10.12 24.45
N ASN A 225 21.46 -11.35 24.68
CA ASN A 225 22.20 -11.79 25.85
C ASN A 225 21.39 -11.67 27.17
N LEU A 226 20.06 -11.74 27.11
CA LEU A 226 19.23 -11.82 28.32
C LEU A 226 19.19 -13.25 28.85
N ARG A 227 18.99 -13.39 30.17
CA ARG A 227 18.85 -14.68 30.85
C ARG A 227 17.56 -15.40 30.35
N PRO A 228 17.53 -16.74 30.28
CA PRO A 228 16.37 -17.51 29.78
C PRO A 228 15.02 -17.06 30.36
N LEU A 229 14.92 -16.92 31.68
CA LEU A 229 13.69 -16.51 32.38
C LEU A 229 13.14 -15.14 31.92
N SER A 230 14.00 -14.19 31.52
CA SER A 230 13.57 -12.90 30.95
C SER A 230 13.17 -13.00 29.48
N SER A 231 13.75 -13.95 28.74
CA SER A 231 13.36 -14.23 27.35
C SER A 231 12.01 -14.95 27.31
N SER A 232 11.76 -15.86 28.25
CA SER A 232 10.45 -16.46 28.50
C SER A 232 9.40 -15.38 28.82
N LEU A 233 9.75 -14.38 29.64
CA LEU A 233 8.82 -13.31 30.03
C LEU A 233 8.26 -12.57 28.82
N GLY A 234 9.11 -11.98 27.98
CA GLY A 234 8.67 -11.24 26.80
C GLY A 234 7.86 -12.10 25.82
N SER A 235 8.27 -13.35 25.64
CA SER A 235 7.60 -14.29 24.75
C SER A 235 6.20 -14.66 25.23
N ILE A 236 6.03 -14.89 26.54
CA ILE A 236 4.72 -15.22 27.13
C ILE A 236 3.82 -13.98 27.20
N LEU A 237 4.38 -12.79 27.46
CA LEU A 237 3.62 -11.53 27.35
C LEU A 237 3.09 -11.31 25.91
N ILE A 238 3.86 -11.69 24.88
CA ILE A 238 3.41 -11.63 23.49
C ILE A 238 2.35 -12.71 23.17
N ILE A 239 2.29 -13.84 23.89
CA ILE A 239 1.18 -14.81 23.78
C ILE A 239 -0.12 -14.19 24.32
N PHE A 240 -0.08 -13.63 25.54
CA PHE A 240 -1.27 -13.16 26.26
C PHE A 240 -1.62 -11.68 25.99
N GLU A 241 -1.11 -11.11 24.89
CA GLU A 241 -1.47 -9.78 24.41
C GLU A 241 -2.70 -9.87 23.48
N ASN A 242 -3.86 -9.44 24.00
CA ASN A 242 -5.16 -9.50 23.31
C ASN A 242 -5.14 -8.78 21.96
N GLY A 243 -4.50 -7.62 21.85
CA GLY A 243 -4.51 -6.81 20.62
C GLY A 243 -3.74 -7.50 19.49
N LEU A 244 -2.59 -8.08 19.82
CA LEU A 244 -1.80 -8.88 18.87
C LEU A 244 -2.52 -10.17 18.46
N THR A 245 -3.22 -10.81 19.41
CA THR A 245 -4.01 -12.01 19.13
C THR A 245 -5.19 -11.69 18.21
N THR A 246 -5.95 -10.62 18.48
CA THR A 246 -7.06 -10.15 17.63
C THR A 246 -6.59 -9.81 16.22
N GLN A 247 -5.44 -9.13 16.06
CA GLN A 247 -4.84 -8.85 14.75
C GLN A 247 -4.42 -10.11 13.98
N SER A 248 -3.93 -11.14 14.68
CA SER A 248 -3.51 -12.39 14.03
C SER A 248 -4.66 -13.30 13.58
N ARG A 249 -5.86 -13.14 14.13
CA ARG A 249 -7.02 -14.03 13.82
C ARG A 249 -7.79 -13.67 12.56
N LEU A 250 -7.52 -12.51 11.96
CA LEU A 250 -8.33 -11.91 10.89
C LEU A 250 -7.49 -11.69 9.63
N ILE A 251 -8.15 -11.60 8.47
CA ILE A 251 -7.53 -11.36 7.15
C ILE A 251 -7.05 -9.91 7.04
N LEU A 252 -5.97 -9.57 7.76
CA LEU A 252 -5.44 -8.21 7.91
C LEU A 252 -3.95 -8.12 7.53
N LEU A 253 -3.49 -6.91 7.20
CA LEU A 253 -2.08 -6.68 6.83
C LEU A 253 -1.10 -6.70 8.02
N ASP A 254 -1.57 -6.37 9.22
CA ASP A 254 -0.68 -5.98 10.32
C ASP A 254 -0.03 -7.16 11.05
N SER A 255 -0.63 -8.36 11.04
CA SER A 255 0.05 -9.58 11.56
C SER A 255 1.21 -10.02 10.66
N PRO A 256 1.05 -10.18 9.32
CA PRO A 256 2.18 -10.44 8.42
C PRO A 256 3.25 -9.34 8.45
N LEU A 257 2.85 -8.06 8.54
CA LEU A 257 3.78 -6.94 8.73
C LEU A 257 4.61 -7.12 10.01
N LEU A 258 3.96 -7.36 11.16
CA LEU A 258 4.64 -7.51 12.44
C LEU A 258 5.53 -8.77 12.48
N PHE A 259 5.13 -9.85 11.80
CA PHE A 259 5.98 -11.01 11.59
C PHE A 259 7.28 -10.61 10.88
N PHE A 260 7.23 -9.94 9.73
CA PHE A 260 8.43 -9.50 9.03
C PHE A 260 9.26 -8.49 9.83
N THR A 261 8.62 -7.62 10.64
CA THR A 261 9.31 -6.74 11.61
C THR A 261 10.05 -7.56 12.68
N SER A 262 9.40 -8.54 13.31
CA SER A 262 10.02 -9.41 14.32
C SER A 262 11.20 -10.20 13.75
N LEU A 263 11.07 -10.72 12.52
CA LEU A 263 12.09 -11.49 11.82
C LEU A 263 13.28 -10.62 11.41
N THR A 264 13.03 -9.37 10.99
CA THR A 264 14.08 -8.37 10.73
C THR A 264 14.85 -8.03 12.00
N ILE A 265 14.16 -7.83 13.13
CA ILE A 265 14.82 -7.58 14.42
C ILE A 265 15.70 -8.78 14.82
N PHE A 266 15.21 -10.01 14.63
CA PHE A 266 15.97 -11.24 14.87
C PHE A 266 17.24 -11.32 14.01
N PHE A 267 17.14 -11.15 12.68
CA PHE A 267 18.30 -11.19 11.81
C PHE A 267 19.29 -10.05 12.11
N HIS A 268 18.80 -8.84 12.40
CA HIS A 268 19.65 -7.70 12.71
C HIS A 268 20.37 -7.84 14.07
N VAL A 269 19.71 -8.40 15.09
CA VAL A 269 20.38 -8.73 16.36
C VAL A 269 21.46 -9.79 16.15
N GLY A 270 21.20 -10.82 15.32
CA GLY A 270 22.20 -11.82 14.96
C GLY A 270 23.39 -11.20 14.21
N PHE A 271 23.12 -10.28 13.30
CA PHE A 271 24.13 -9.49 12.61
C PHE A 271 24.98 -8.68 13.58
N CYS A 272 24.36 -7.85 14.43
CA CYS A 272 25.07 -7.08 15.47
C CYS A 272 25.91 -7.99 16.38
N GLN A 273 25.45 -9.21 16.68
CA GLN A 273 26.19 -10.14 17.52
C GLN A 273 27.40 -10.80 16.82
N GLU A 274 27.39 -10.99 15.49
CA GLU A 274 28.63 -11.35 14.76
C GLU A 274 29.54 -10.12 14.61
N ASP A 275 28.98 -8.96 14.25
CA ASP A 275 29.69 -7.69 14.05
C ASP A 275 30.43 -7.20 15.32
N THR A 276 29.90 -7.52 16.51
CA THR A 276 30.52 -7.20 17.82
C THR A 276 31.52 -8.28 18.30
N LYS A 277 31.76 -9.38 17.57
CA LYS A 277 32.79 -10.36 17.97
C LYS A 277 34.18 -9.81 17.64
N ASN A 278 34.97 -9.53 18.68
CA ASN A 278 36.31 -8.91 18.64
C ASN A 278 37.40 -9.60 17.77
N ASN A 279 37.08 -10.67 17.03
CA ASN A 279 38.00 -11.31 16.09
C ASN A 279 37.88 -10.64 14.73
N ARG A 280 38.79 -9.71 14.41
CA ARG A 280 38.80 -8.94 13.14
C ARG A 280 38.78 -9.84 11.90
N ASP A 281 39.40 -11.01 12.00
CA ASP A 281 39.50 -12.02 10.93
C ASP A 281 38.16 -12.70 10.59
N LYS A 282 37.10 -12.42 11.36
CA LYS A 282 35.72 -12.93 11.14
C LYS A 282 34.76 -11.89 10.56
N VAL A 283 35.16 -10.63 10.45
CA VAL A 283 34.38 -9.62 9.73
C VAL A 283 34.37 -10.00 8.25
N LEU A 284 33.20 -9.96 7.60
CA LEU A 284 32.95 -10.52 6.25
C LEU A 284 33.02 -12.06 6.14
N GLU A 285 33.05 -12.83 7.24
CA GLU A 285 32.90 -14.29 7.21
C GLU A 285 31.48 -14.69 6.71
N ARG A 286 31.31 -15.91 6.21
CA ARG A 286 30.02 -16.43 5.69
C ARG A 286 28.84 -16.21 6.63
N ASN A 287 29.05 -16.33 7.94
CA ASN A 287 27.98 -16.13 8.92
C ASN A 287 27.60 -14.64 9.04
N TRP A 288 28.57 -13.72 9.04
CA TRP A 288 28.32 -12.26 9.02
C TRP A 288 27.47 -11.87 7.79
N TRP A 289 27.80 -12.41 6.61
CA TRP A 289 27.00 -12.22 5.39
C TRP A 289 25.60 -12.84 5.48
N PHE A 290 25.45 -14.05 6.04
CA PHE A 290 24.14 -14.69 6.22
C PHE A 290 23.19 -13.82 7.05
N TRP A 291 23.65 -13.31 8.20
CA TRP A 291 22.84 -12.45 9.07
C TRP A 291 22.52 -11.08 8.43
N LEU A 292 23.49 -10.47 7.74
CA LEU A 292 23.30 -9.19 7.06
C LEU A 292 22.36 -9.31 5.84
N MET A 293 22.52 -10.35 5.02
CA MET A 293 21.61 -10.63 3.89
C MET A 293 20.21 -10.99 4.39
N GLY A 294 20.08 -11.81 5.44
CA GLY A 294 18.79 -12.12 6.06
C GLY A 294 18.05 -10.87 6.53
N THR A 295 18.77 -9.91 7.11
CA THR A 295 18.23 -8.59 7.47
C THR A 295 17.73 -7.83 6.23
N GLY A 296 18.55 -7.76 5.18
CA GLY A 296 18.20 -7.10 3.91
C GLY A 296 16.97 -7.70 3.21
N LEU A 297 16.90 -9.02 3.16
CA LEU A 297 15.76 -9.75 2.61
C LEU A 297 14.48 -9.40 3.38
N CYS A 298 14.53 -9.44 4.72
CA CYS A 298 13.35 -9.17 5.54
C CYS A 298 12.91 -7.70 5.47
N LEU A 299 13.83 -6.73 5.45
CA LEU A 299 13.50 -5.32 5.24
C LEU A 299 12.75 -5.08 3.92
N GLY A 300 13.14 -5.77 2.84
CA GLY A 300 12.40 -5.77 1.57
C GLY A 300 10.98 -6.29 1.70
N LEU A 301 10.77 -7.35 2.48
CA LEU A 301 9.44 -7.93 2.72
C LEU A 301 8.55 -7.02 3.60
N ILE A 302 9.08 -6.37 4.65
CA ILE A 302 8.30 -5.38 5.43
C ILE A 302 7.85 -4.23 4.52
N LEU A 303 8.79 -3.63 3.78
CA LEU A 303 8.50 -2.50 2.88
C LEU A 303 7.45 -2.87 1.83
N SER A 304 7.52 -4.08 1.30
CA SER A 304 6.57 -4.63 0.32
C SER A 304 5.22 -5.03 0.92
N SER A 305 5.06 -4.98 2.26
CA SER A 305 3.82 -5.27 2.99
C SER A 305 3.03 -4.01 3.34
N LYS A 306 3.68 -3.01 3.97
CA LYS A 306 3.06 -1.73 4.36
C LYS A 306 4.17 -0.68 4.50
N TRP A 307 3.97 0.55 4.02
CA TRP A 307 4.99 1.62 4.09
C TRP A 307 5.45 2.01 5.50
N ILE A 308 4.74 1.56 6.55
CA ILE A 308 5.23 1.62 7.95
C ILE A 308 6.62 0.95 8.08
N GLY A 309 6.95 -0.03 7.23
CA GLY A 309 8.28 -0.64 7.15
C GLY A 309 9.43 0.31 6.83
N LEU A 310 9.16 1.49 6.26
CA LEU A 310 10.16 2.56 6.12
C LEU A 310 10.71 3.01 7.48
N PHE A 311 9.93 2.90 8.56
CA PHE A 311 10.38 3.21 9.92
C PHE A 311 11.35 2.15 10.46
N THR A 312 11.11 0.87 10.15
CA THR A 312 12.05 -0.22 10.48
C THR A 312 13.33 -0.13 9.65
N ILE A 313 13.24 0.28 8.38
CA ILE A 313 14.41 0.63 7.55
C ILE A 313 15.18 1.80 8.16
N ALA A 314 14.50 2.90 8.51
CA ALA A 314 15.13 4.08 9.10
C ALA A 314 15.83 3.76 10.44
N TRP A 315 15.23 2.90 11.28
CA TRP A 315 15.84 2.41 12.51
C TRP A 315 17.15 1.65 12.26
N ILE A 316 17.14 0.65 11.37
CA ILE A 316 18.36 -0.09 11.02
C ILE A 316 19.38 0.81 10.33
N GLY A 317 18.94 1.81 9.56
CA GLY A 317 19.80 2.87 9.02
C GLY A 317 20.52 3.66 10.12
N LEU A 318 19.79 4.12 11.14
CA LEU A 318 20.38 4.85 12.29
C LEU A 318 21.39 3.99 13.07
N VAL A 319 21.06 2.71 13.36
CA VAL A 319 21.99 1.80 14.04
C VAL A 319 23.20 1.47 13.15
N THR A 320 23.01 1.34 11.84
CA THR A 320 24.09 1.15 10.87
C THR A 320 25.02 2.36 10.80
N ILE A 321 24.48 3.58 10.85
CA ILE A 321 25.27 4.82 10.92
C ILE A 321 26.08 4.86 12.22
N GLN A 322 25.48 4.48 13.37
CA GLN A 322 26.20 4.38 14.64
C GLN A 322 27.35 3.35 14.56
N GLN A 323 27.10 2.14 14.06
CA GLN A 323 28.14 1.10 13.91
C GLN A 323 29.25 1.54 12.95
N LEU A 324 28.94 2.23 11.85
CA LEU A 324 29.94 2.78 10.92
C LEU A 324 30.75 3.92 11.55
N TRP A 325 30.14 4.72 12.43
CA TRP A 325 30.83 5.76 13.21
C TRP A 325 31.77 5.14 14.27
N GLU A 326 31.35 4.08 14.94
CA GLU A 326 32.19 3.31 15.88
C GLU A 326 33.36 2.61 15.16
N LEU A 327 33.13 2.05 13.96
CA LEU A 327 34.18 1.48 13.10
C LEU A 327 35.15 2.53 12.53
N LEU A 328 34.70 3.77 12.32
CA LEU A 328 35.56 4.90 11.93
C LEU A 328 36.41 5.40 13.11
N ALA A 329 35.93 5.24 14.35
CA ALA A 329 36.63 5.65 15.56
C ALA A 329 37.67 4.62 16.05
N ASP A 330 37.53 3.31 15.75
CA ASP A 330 38.57 2.32 16.07
C ASP A 330 39.78 2.47 15.12
N GLN A 331 40.82 3.17 15.60
CA GLN A 331 42.12 3.32 14.96
C GLN A 331 42.80 2.00 14.56
N ARG A 332 42.30 0.85 15.03
CA ARG A 332 42.81 -0.50 14.73
C ARG A 332 42.10 -1.15 13.51
N VAL A 333 41.10 -0.48 12.91
CA VAL A 333 40.41 -0.92 11.69
C VAL A 333 41.10 -0.31 10.47
N SER A 334 41.37 -1.12 9.44
CA SER A 334 41.94 -0.61 8.19
C SER A 334 40.87 0.08 7.34
N ILE A 335 41.25 1.17 6.65
CA ILE A 335 40.36 1.90 5.72
C ILE A 335 39.75 0.95 4.66
N LYS A 336 40.51 -0.06 4.21
CA LYS A 336 40.02 -1.11 3.30
C LYS A 336 38.86 -1.90 3.92
N LEU A 337 38.98 -2.36 5.16
CA LEU A 337 37.92 -3.09 5.86
C LEU A 337 36.70 -2.20 6.13
N LEU A 338 36.91 -0.92 6.47
CA LEU A 338 35.82 0.06 6.62
C LEU A 338 35.04 0.24 5.31
N ILE A 339 35.72 0.45 4.18
CA ILE A 339 35.10 0.58 2.85
C ILE A 339 34.37 -0.70 2.44
N GLN A 340 34.96 -1.88 2.65
CA GLN A 340 34.31 -3.15 2.36
C GLN A 340 33.06 -3.37 3.22
N SER A 341 33.12 -3.02 4.51
CA SER A 341 31.98 -3.12 5.43
C SER A 341 30.86 -2.14 5.06
N PHE A 342 31.21 -0.91 4.66
CA PHE A 342 30.26 0.08 4.14
C PHE A 342 29.56 -0.40 2.86
N ILE A 343 30.32 -0.89 1.87
CA ILE A 343 29.76 -1.40 0.60
C ILE A 343 28.85 -2.61 0.85
N ALA A 344 29.27 -3.55 1.71
CA ALA A 344 28.45 -4.70 2.08
C ALA A 344 27.12 -4.30 2.75
N ARG A 345 27.17 -3.35 3.71
CA ARG A 345 25.98 -2.78 4.35
C ARG A 345 25.08 -2.03 3.36
N LEU A 346 25.64 -1.28 2.42
CA LEU A 346 24.89 -0.57 1.37
C LEU A 346 24.17 -1.54 0.40
N ILE A 347 24.85 -2.61 -0.02
CA ILE A 347 24.26 -3.65 -0.88
C ILE A 347 23.13 -4.35 -0.13
N CYS A 348 23.39 -4.84 1.09
CA CYS A 348 22.41 -5.66 1.81
C CYS A 348 21.26 -4.87 2.44
N LEU A 349 21.49 -3.66 2.96
CA LEU A 349 20.47 -2.87 3.66
C LEU A 349 19.83 -1.79 2.77
N GLY A 350 20.34 -1.57 1.56
CA GLY A 350 19.77 -0.68 0.55
C GLY A 350 19.30 -1.43 -0.71
N LEU A 351 20.24 -2.01 -1.47
CA LEU A 351 19.94 -2.58 -2.79
C LEU A 351 19.10 -3.85 -2.76
N ILE A 352 19.30 -4.76 -1.79
CA ILE A 352 18.49 -5.98 -1.65
C ILE A 352 17.01 -5.64 -1.30
N PRO A 353 16.70 -4.80 -0.28
CA PRO A 353 15.34 -4.36 0.01
C PRO A 353 14.63 -3.73 -1.19
N LEU A 354 15.34 -2.84 -1.91
CA LEU A 354 14.81 -2.18 -3.11
C LEU A 354 14.52 -3.18 -4.23
N SER A 355 15.43 -4.15 -4.44
CA SER A 355 15.25 -5.20 -5.46
C SER A 355 14.02 -6.06 -5.18
N ILE A 356 13.80 -6.45 -3.92
CA ILE A 356 12.59 -7.19 -3.50
C ILE A 356 11.32 -6.38 -3.77
N TYR A 357 11.31 -5.09 -3.39
CA TYR A 357 10.18 -4.20 -3.63
C TYR A 357 9.82 -4.12 -5.12
N LEU A 358 10.84 -3.93 -5.97
CA LEU A 358 10.68 -3.89 -7.42
C LEU A 358 10.21 -5.22 -8.01
N ILE A 359 10.74 -6.36 -7.55
CA ILE A 359 10.30 -7.70 -7.98
C ILE A 359 8.82 -7.94 -7.61
N ILE A 360 8.42 -7.57 -6.40
CA ILE A 360 7.03 -7.74 -5.93
C ILE A 360 6.05 -6.84 -6.71
N PHE A 361 6.43 -5.60 -7.02
CA PHE A 361 5.64 -4.77 -7.95
C PHE A 361 5.65 -5.29 -9.39
N ARG A 362 6.74 -5.91 -9.85
CA ARG A 362 6.83 -6.55 -11.17
C ARG A 362 5.95 -7.80 -11.29
N ILE A 363 5.70 -8.52 -10.20
CA ILE A 363 4.75 -9.64 -10.09
C ILE A 363 3.31 -9.11 -10.05
N HIS A 364 3.02 -8.12 -9.20
CA HIS A 364 1.71 -7.47 -9.12
C HIS A 364 1.23 -6.95 -10.49
N LEU A 365 2.13 -6.30 -11.25
CA LEU A 365 1.88 -5.82 -12.63
C LEU A 365 2.02 -6.88 -13.73
N ALA A 366 2.34 -8.14 -13.38
CA ALA A 366 2.26 -9.27 -14.30
C ALA A 366 0.89 -9.97 -14.20
N ILE A 367 0.37 -10.08 -12.98
CA ILE A 367 -0.92 -10.72 -12.69
C ILE A 367 -2.06 -9.78 -13.09
N LEU A 368 -2.03 -8.52 -12.63
CA LEU A 368 -3.07 -7.55 -12.95
C LEU A 368 -2.90 -7.02 -14.37
N SER A 369 -3.55 -7.70 -15.32
CA SER A 369 -3.43 -7.52 -16.77
C SER A 369 -4.74 -7.15 -17.44
N ASN A 370 -5.88 -7.30 -16.78
CA ASN A 370 -7.21 -6.92 -17.25
C ASN A 370 -7.63 -5.55 -16.69
N SER A 371 -8.51 -4.84 -17.40
CA SER A 371 -9.18 -3.63 -16.89
C SER A 371 -9.93 -3.91 -15.59
N GLY A 372 -9.96 -2.96 -14.66
CA GLY A 372 -10.72 -3.04 -13.42
C GLY A 372 -11.06 -1.67 -12.83
N ASP A 373 -11.41 -1.64 -11.54
CA ASP A 373 -11.77 -0.41 -10.82
C ASP A 373 -10.57 0.48 -10.46
N GLY A 374 -9.34 -0.02 -10.66
CA GLY A 374 -8.10 0.77 -10.54
C GLY A 374 -7.82 1.67 -11.73
N ASP A 375 -8.40 1.37 -12.90
CA ASP A 375 -8.09 2.06 -14.15
C ASP A 375 -8.29 3.59 -14.10
N PRO A 376 -9.38 4.13 -13.49
CA PRO A 376 -9.58 5.58 -13.40
C PRO A 376 -8.53 6.31 -12.55
N PHE A 377 -7.65 5.60 -11.84
CA PHE A 377 -6.54 6.18 -11.09
C PHE A 377 -5.24 6.30 -11.88
N MET A 378 -5.19 5.75 -13.10
CA MET A 378 -3.99 5.68 -13.94
C MET A 378 -4.14 6.51 -15.22
N SER A 379 -3.02 6.88 -15.82
CA SER A 379 -2.91 7.52 -17.13
C SER A 379 -3.53 6.68 -18.25
N SER A 380 -3.84 7.33 -19.38
CA SER A 380 -4.39 6.60 -20.53
C SER A 380 -3.32 5.70 -21.17
N GLU A 381 -2.07 6.15 -21.17
CA GLU A 381 -0.86 5.40 -21.48
C GLU A 381 -0.78 4.09 -20.69
N PHE A 382 -1.02 4.12 -19.37
CA PHE A 382 -1.07 2.92 -18.52
C PHE A 382 -2.27 2.04 -18.88
N GLN A 383 -3.48 2.62 -19.00
CA GLN A 383 -4.70 1.87 -19.33
C GLN A 383 -4.57 1.12 -20.66
N GLN A 384 -3.88 1.66 -21.66
CA GLN A 384 -3.56 0.98 -22.94
C GLN A 384 -2.62 -0.24 -22.82
N THR A 385 -2.25 -0.62 -21.59
CA THR A 385 -1.52 -1.87 -21.30
C THR A 385 -2.35 -2.90 -20.55
N LEU A 386 -3.64 -2.64 -20.35
CA LEU A 386 -4.63 -3.54 -19.76
C LEU A 386 -5.57 -4.08 -20.84
N ASN A 387 -5.92 -5.36 -20.75
CA ASN A 387 -6.88 -6.00 -21.63
C ASN A 387 -8.27 -5.35 -21.46
N GLY A 388 -8.99 -5.14 -22.56
CA GLY A 388 -10.31 -4.49 -22.57
C GLY A 388 -10.29 -2.95 -22.64
N ARG A 389 -9.14 -2.29 -22.45
CA ARG A 389 -8.98 -0.82 -22.60
C ARG A 389 -8.42 -0.37 -23.95
N GLY A 390 -8.10 -1.32 -24.83
CA GLY A 390 -7.46 -1.09 -26.12
C GLY A 390 -8.16 -0.02 -26.97
N MET A 391 -7.39 0.92 -27.48
CA MET A 391 -7.82 1.92 -28.45
C MET A 391 -7.29 1.58 -29.84
N GLU A 392 -8.13 1.74 -30.86
CA GLU A 392 -7.74 1.63 -32.27
C GLU A 392 -6.83 2.78 -32.70
N ASP A 393 -5.98 2.52 -33.71
CA ASP A 393 -5.07 3.53 -34.25
C ASP A 393 -5.85 4.68 -34.90
N THR A 394 -5.51 5.92 -34.55
CA THR A 394 -6.26 7.13 -34.93
C THR A 394 -5.41 8.05 -35.82
N TYR A 395 -6.05 8.89 -36.65
CA TYR A 395 -5.35 9.80 -37.55
C TYR A 395 -4.47 10.82 -36.78
N LEU A 396 -3.19 10.92 -37.14
CA LEU A 396 -2.18 11.77 -36.47
C LEU A 396 -2.42 13.28 -36.69
N GLU A 397 -2.83 13.67 -37.88
CA GLU A 397 -2.90 15.07 -38.29
C GLU A 397 -4.28 15.68 -38.02
N VAL A 398 -4.35 16.74 -37.20
CA VAL A 398 -5.59 17.44 -36.91
C VAL A 398 -5.79 18.58 -37.91
N LEU A 399 -6.94 18.57 -38.58
CA LEU A 399 -7.32 19.53 -39.60
C LEU A 399 -8.52 20.35 -39.14
N ILE A 400 -8.74 21.52 -39.75
CA ILE A 400 -10.06 22.16 -39.69
C ILE A 400 -11.03 21.22 -40.44
N GLY A 401 -12.21 21.00 -39.87
CA GLY A 401 -13.18 19.98 -40.27
C GLY A 401 -13.06 18.66 -39.49
N SER A 402 -11.99 18.43 -38.70
CA SER A 402 -11.80 17.19 -37.93
C SER A 402 -12.82 17.03 -36.81
N ASN A 403 -13.36 15.83 -36.65
CA ASN A 403 -14.06 15.41 -35.43
C ASN A 403 -13.04 14.82 -34.45
N VAL A 404 -12.92 15.41 -33.27
CA VAL A 404 -11.89 15.08 -32.26
C VAL A 404 -12.50 14.81 -30.90
N THR A 405 -11.84 13.98 -30.08
CA THR A 405 -12.11 13.91 -28.63
C THR A 405 -10.99 14.65 -27.89
N ILE A 406 -11.34 15.66 -27.11
CA ILE A 406 -10.38 16.50 -26.36
C ILE A 406 -10.35 16.04 -24.91
N LYS A 407 -9.15 15.88 -24.34
CA LYS A 407 -8.92 15.30 -23.02
C LYS A 407 -7.94 16.15 -22.22
N HIS A 408 -8.24 16.36 -20.94
CA HIS A 408 -7.37 17.13 -20.05
C HIS A 408 -6.17 16.29 -19.59
N THR A 409 -4.99 16.89 -19.37
CA THR A 409 -3.78 16.14 -19.01
C THR A 409 -3.70 15.79 -17.52
N SER A 410 -4.25 16.63 -16.63
CA SER A 410 -3.94 16.58 -15.19
C SER A 410 -5.12 16.26 -14.28
N THR A 411 -6.30 16.04 -14.86
CA THR A 411 -7.42 15.32 -14.20
C THR A 411 -7.52 13.93 -14.83
N LEU A 412 -7.89 12.95 -14.02
CA LEU A 412 -7.81 11.55 -14.40
C LEU A 412 -8.93 11.17 -15.39
N GLY A 413 -8.56 10.92 -16.64
CA GLY A 413 -9.43 10.32 -17.67
C GLY A 413 -10.47 11.24 -18.31
N GLY A 414 -10.60 12.50 -17.86
CA GLY A 414 -11.71 13.38 -18.26
C GLY A 414 -11.62 13.95 -19.68
N TYR A 415 -12.64 13.65 -20.51
CA TYR A 415 -12.90 14.27 -21.80
C TYR A 415 -13.74 15.55 -21.65
N LEU A 416 -13.53 16.52 -22.54
CA LEU A 416 -14.44 17.66 -22.71
C LEU A 416 -15.78 17.16 -23.27
N HIS A 417 -16.86 17.38 -22.54
CA HIS A 417 -18.17 16.75 -22.75
C HIS A 417 -19.29 17.79 -22.74
N SER A 418 -20.36 17.54 -23.49
CA SER A 418 -21.60 18.34 -23.43
C SER A 418 -22.82 17.48 -23.73
N HIS A 419 -23.92 17.73 -23.03
CA HIS A 419 -25.19 17.02 -23.21
C HIS A 419 -26.35 18.02 -23.19
N ALA A 420 -27.56 17.64 -23.62
CA ALA A 420 -28.68 18.56 -23.85
C ALA A 420 -29.41 19.09 -22.58
N LEU A 421 -28.67 19.29 -21.49
CA LEU A 421 -29.16 19.95 -20.26
C LEU A 421 -28.52 21.32 -20.11
N HIS A 422 -29.17 22.19 -19.35
CA HIS A 422 -28.78 23.58 -19.14
C HIS A 422 -28.30 23.81 -17.70
N TYR A 423 -27.53 24.87 -17.44
CA TYR A 423 -27.18 25.24 -16.08
C TYR A 423 -28.42 25.74 -15.30
N PRO A 424 -28.63 25.31 -14.03
CA PRO A 424 -29.74 25.78 -13.20
C PRO A 424 -29.51 27.21 -12.64
N THR A 425 -28.31 27.75 -12.83
CA THR A 425 -27.83 29.06 -12.42
C THR A 425 -26.98 29.66 -13.56
N GLY A 426 -26.37 30.82 -13.34
CA GLY A 426 -25.45 31.41 -14.31
C GLY A 426 -26.15 31.86 -15.58
N SER A 427 -25.68 31.40 -16.74
CA SER A 427 -26.23 31.81 -18.05
C SER A 427 -27.51 31.08 -18.49
N HIS A 428 -27.85 29.97 -17.82
CA HIS A 428 -28.85 29.00 -18.29
C HIS A 428 -28.61 28.41 -19.70
N GLN A 429 -27.38 28.47 -20.21
CA GLN A 429 -26.97 27.83 -21.48
C GLN A 429 -26.62 26.35 -21.25
N GLN A 430 -26.29 25.63 -22.33
CA GLN A 430 -26.05 24.18 -22.27
C GLN A 430 -24.78 23.85 -21.45
N GLN A 431 -24.81 22.79 -20.64
CA GLN A 431 -23.69 22.43 -19.76
C GLN A 431 -22.45 21.97 -20.55
N ILE A 432 -21.27 22.43 -20.12
CA ILE A 432 -19.95 21.90 -20.50
C ILE A 432 -19.29 21.31 -19.26
N THR A 433 -18.80 20.09 -19.38
CA THR A 433 -18.29 19.32 -18.25
C THR A 433 -17.05 18.51 -18.61
N LEU A 434 -16.45 17.89 -17.60
CA LEU A 434 -15.47 16.83 -17.79
C LEU A 434 -16.05 15.46 -17.42
N TYR A 435 -16.18 14.58 -18.42
CA TYR A 435 -16.73 13.23 -18.26
C TYR A 435 -15.61 12.17 -18.39
N PRO A 436 -15.48 11.19 -17.46
CA PRO A 436 -14.34 10.26 -17.46
C PRO A 436 -14.51 9.02 -18.36
N HIS A 437 -15.66 8.83 -19.01
CA HIS A 437 -15.94 7.66 -19.87
C HIS A 437 -15.98 8.06 -21.36
N LYS A 438 -15.79 7.09 -22.26
CA LYS A 438 -15.92 7.31 -23.70
C LYS A 438 -17.41 7.38 -24.08
N ASP A 439 -17.77 8.44 -24.79
CA ASP A 439 -19.15 8.76 -25.19
C ASP A 439 -19.14 9.46 -26.55
N GLN A 440 -20.25 9.44 -27.29
CA GLN A 440 -20.43 10.25 -28.50
C GLN A 440 -20.53 11.74 -28.15
N ASN A 441 -21.04 12.07 -26.96
CA ASN A 441 -21.09 13.42 -26.38
C ASN A 441 -19.72 14.01 -25.99
N ASN A 442 -18.63 13.30 -26.29
CA ASN A 442 -17.24 13.78 -26.15
C ASN A 442 -16.64 14.26 -27.49
N LEU A 443 -17.40 14.16 -28.60
CA LEU A 443 -16.95 14.54 -29.94
C LEU A 443 -17.10 16.04 -30.18
N TRP A 444 -16.07 16.65 -30.77
CA TRP A 444 -16.05 18.06 -31.15
C TRP A 444 -15.56 18.22 -32.59
N THR A 445 -16.32 18.93 -33.44
CA THR A 445 -15.83 19.33 -34.76
C THR A 445 -15.00 20.61 -34.62
N VAL A 446 -13.76 20.57 -35.09
CA VAL A 446 -12.87 21.74 -35.17
C VAL A 446 -13.27 22.60 -36.37
N LEU A 447 -13.80 23.80 -36.13
CA LEU A 447 -14.16 24.77 -37.17
C LEU A 447 -13.14 25.91 -37.23
N GLY A 448 -13.03 26.56 -38.38
CA GLY A 448 -12.16 27.72 -38.57
C GLY A 448 -12.67 28.97 -37.87
N ARG A 449 -11.95 30.09 -38.02
CA ARG A 449 -12.34 31.39 -37.49
C ARG A 449 -13.63 31.91 -38.13
N LEU A 450 -14.49 32.64 -37.40
CA LEU A 450 -15.72 33.20 -37.97
C LEU A 450 -15.42 34.23 -39.07
N ALA A 451 -14.37 35.03 -38.90
CA ALA A 451 -13.93 36.01 -39.92
C ALA A 451 -13.35 35.37 -41.20
N ASP A 452 -12.97 34.08 -41.18
CA ASP A 452 -12.45 33.37 -42.36
C ASP A 452 -13.60 32.79 -43.22
N ASP A 453 -14.83 32.80 -42.71
CA ASP A 453 -16.09 32.55 -43.44
C ASP A 453 -16.59 33.89 -44.02
N VAL A 454 -15.85 34.43 -44.99
CA VAL A 454 -15.85 35.85 -45.44
C VAL A 454 -17.20 36.38 -46.00
N ASP A 455 -18.23 35.54 -46.11
CA ASP A 455 -19.58 35.94 -46.53
C ASP A 455 -20.63 35.02 -45.89
N ILE A 456 -21.78 35.57 -45.51
CA ILE A 456 -22.93 34.83 -44.98
C ILE A 456 -23.55 33.94 -46.07
N MET A 457 -23.50 34.37 -47.34
CA MET A 457 -23.94 33.57 -48.50
C MET A 457 -22.90 32.54 -48.96
N ASN A 458 -21.60 32.85 -48.83
CA ASN A 458 -20.49 32.00 -49.24
C ASN A 458 -19.63 31.52 -48.06
N ARG A 459 -20.27 31.12 -46.95
CA ARG A 459 -19.59 30.36 -45.88
C ARG A 459 -18.91 29.16 -46.52
N LYS A 460 -17.70 28.82 -46.10
CA LYS A 460 -17.07 27.56 -46.53
C LYS A 460 -17.91 26.42 -45.95
N PRO A 461 -18.60 25.60 -46.77
CA PRO A 461 -19.30 24.44 -46.23
C PRO A 461 -18.28 23.50 -45.60
N LEU A 462 -18.73 22.59 -44.73
CA LEU A 462 -17.81 21.61 -44.12
C LEU A 462 -17.11 20.77 -45.20
N ASP A 463 -17.78 20.57 -46.34
CA ASP A 463 -17.25 20.00 -47.58
C ASP A 463 -16.02 20.72 -48.17
N PHE A 464 -15.87 22.04 -47.96
CA PHE A 464 -14.66 22.75 -48.37
C PHE A 464 -13.43 22.17 -47.65
N TYR A 465 -13.55 21.95 -46.34
CA TYR A 465 -12.49 21.39 -45.51
C TYR A 465 -12.30 19.88 -45.78
N TYR A 466 -13.39 19.15 -46.07
CA TYR A 466 -13.31 17.75 -46.52
C TYR A 466 -12.63 17.55 -47.89
N ASN A 467 -12.39 18.63 -48.65
CA ASN A 467 -11.65 18.62 -49.92
C ASN A 467 -10.32 19.40 -49.87
N ASN A 468 -10.06 20.22 -48.84
CA ASN A 468 -8.85 21.04 -48.72
C ASN A 468 -8.15 20.81 -47.37
N LYS A 469 -6.91 20.32 -47.40
CA LYS A 469 -6.12 19.98 -46.20
C LYS A 469 -5.61 21.24 -45.48
N VAL A 470 -6.36 21.72 -44.48
CA VAL A 470 -6.01 22.89 -43.67
C VAL A 470 -5.56 22.46 -42.26
N ASN A 471 -4.25 22.48 -42.02
CA ASN A 471 -3.64 22.10 -40.75
C ASN A 471 -3.92 23.13 -39.64
N VAL A 472 -4.21 22.65 -38.42
CA VAL A 472 -4.28 23.52 -37.22
C VAL A 472 -2.88 23.70 -36.63
N ASN A 473 -2.42 24.94 -36.52
CA ASN A 473 -1.09 25.30 -36.01
C ASN A 473 -1.20 26.00 -34.65
N GLY A 474 -0.06 26.16 -33.96
CA GLY A 474 0.05 27.11 -32.86
C GLY A 474 -0.33 28.52 -33.33
N SER A 475 -1.12 29.21 -32.51
CA SER A 475 -1.82 30.49 -32.77
C SER A 475 -2.93 30.47 -33.84
N THR A 476 -3.36 29.31 -34.34
CA THR A 476 -4.60 29.22 -35.13
C THR A 476 -5.83 29.51 -34.24
N PHE A 477 -6.75 30.33 -34.77
CA PHE A 477 -8.08 30.55 -34.19
C PHE A 477 -9.02 29.43 -34.66
N ILE A 478 -9.74 28.83 -33.72
CA ILE A 478 -10.73 27.78 -33.96
C ILE A 478 -12.04 28.08 -33.21
N ARG A 479 -13.13 27.49 -33.70
CA ARG A 479 -14.37 27.27 -32.92
C ARG A 479 -14.52 25.76 -32.71
N LEU A 480 -15.07 25.32 -31.60
CA LEU A 480 -15.35 23.89 -31.33
C LEU A 480 -16.86 23.69 -31.31
N ASN A 481 -17.40 22.88 -32.24
CA ASN A 481 -18.83 22.57 -32.31
C ASN A 481 -19.12 21.18 -31.75
N HIS A 482 -20.16 21.03 -30.93
CA HIS A 482 -20.66 19.75 -30.43
C HIS A 482 -21.66 19.16 -31.44
N PRO A 483 -21.35 18.07 -32.17
CA PRO A 483 -22.15 17.62 -33.32
C PRO A 483 -23.57 17.19 -32.98
N LEU A 484 -23.81 16.69 -31.76
CA LEU A 484 -25.11 16.14 -31.36
C LEU A 484 -26.14 17.21 -30.95
N THR A 485 -25.70 18.42 -30.57
CA THR A 485 -26.60 19.50 -30.11
C THR A 485 -26.45 20.82 -30.89
N ASP A 486 -25.57 20.84 -31.91
CA ASP A 486 -25.15 22.01 -32.69
C ASP A 486 -24.87 23.25 -31.82
N LYS A 487 -24.14 23.06 -30.72
CA LYS A 487 -23.65 24.13 -29.84
C LYS A 487 -22.16 24.33 -29.96
N ARG A 488 -21.72 25.58 -29.99
CA ARG A 488 -20.31 25.97 -29.99
C ARG A 488 -19.83 26.13 -28.54
N LEU A 489 -18.56 25.81 -28.29
CA LEU A 489 -17.89 26.01 -27.00
C LEU A 489 -17.72 27.51 -26.74
N HIS A 490 -18.45 28.03 -25.76
CA HIS A 490 -18.69 29.45 -25.54
C HIS A 490 -18.24 29.88 -24.14
N THR A 491 -17.90 31.16 -23.95
CA THR A 491 -17.66 31.73 -22.61
C THR A 491 -17.92 33.23 -22.56
N HIS A 492 -18.57 33.67 -21.49
CA HIS A 492 -19.08 35.03 -21.28
C HIS A 492 -18.70 35.51 -19.86
N ASP A 493 -18.88 36.79 -19.52
CA ASP A 493 -18.43 37.34 -18.22
C ASP A 493 -19.45 37.07 -17.08
N ILE A 494 -19.77 35.79 -16.88
CA ILE A 494 -20.60 35.26 -15.79
C ILE A 494 -19.74 34.31 -14.96
N ARG A 495 -19.86 34.31 -13.64
CA ARG A 495 -19.07 33.45 -12.74
C ARG A 495 -19.40 31.97 -12.93
N ALA A 496 -18.40 31.11 -12.78
CA ALA A 496 -18.56 29.66 -12.79
C ALA A 496 -19.55 29.15 -11.71
N PRO A 497 -20.41 28.16 -12.02
CA PRO A 497 -21.62 27.82 -11.25
C PRO A 497 -21.38 27.07 -9.93
N VAL A 498 -20.16 26.59 -9.66
CA VAL A 498 -19.78 25.97 -8.37
C VAL A 498 -18.59 26.69 -7.75
N SER A 499 -17.64 27.15 -8.58
CA SER A 499 -16.42 27.82 -8.07
C SER A 499 -16.60 29.28 -7.67
N GLU A 500 -17.61 30.00 -8.20
CA GLU A 500 -18.04 31.37 -7.84
C GLU A 500 -16.94 32.48 -7.71
N VAL A 501 -15.73 32.29 -8.25
CA VAL A 501 -14.62 33.25 -8.14
C VAL A 501 -14.48 34.17 -9.36
N ASP A 502 -14.21 35.46 -9.12
CA ASP A 502 -14.13 36.53 -10.15
C ASP A 502 -13.07 36.36 -11.24
N TYR A 503 -12.18 35.37 -11.12
CA TYR A 503 -11.17 35.03 -12.13
C TYR A 503 -11.48 33.76 -12.93
N GLN A 504 -12.66 33.15 -12.73
CA GLN A 504 -13.15 32.00 -13.50
C GLN A 504 -14.55 32.28 -14.08
N SER A 505 -14.59 32.46 -15.40
CA SER A 505 -15.84 32.59 -16.16
C SER A 505 -16.50 31.23 -16.40
N GLU A 506 -17.82 31.19 -16.47
CA GLU A 506 -18.59 30.03 -16.95
C GLU A 506 -18.17 29.65 -18.38
N VAL A 507 -18.15 28.36 -18.69
CA VAL A 507 -17.98 27.82 -20.04
C VAL A 507 -19.19 26.96 -20.36
N SER A 508 -19.77 27.19 -21.54
CA SER A 508 -21.11 26.73 -21.89
C SER A 508 -21.21 26.32 -23.36
N GLY A 509 -22.29 25.63 -23.72
CA GLY A 509 -22.65 25.35 -25.10
C GLY A 509 -23.70 26.36 -25.58
N TYR A 510 -23.34 27.23 -26.52
CA TYR A 510 -24.25 28.24 -27.06
C TYR A 510 -24.49 28.10 -28.58
N GLY A 511 -25.54 28.77 -29.07
CA GLY A 511 -25.97 28.75 -30.45
C GLY A 511 -27.30 28.03 -30.71
N PHE A 512 -27.74 28.08 -31.96
CA PHE A 512 -28.99 27.51 -32.47
C PHE A 512 -28.84 27.15 -33.95
N LEU A 513 -29.81 26.43 -34.51
CA LEU A 513 -29.74 25.95 -35.89
C LEU A 513 -29.49 27.12 -36.88
N ASN A 514 -28.52 26.95 -37.78
CA ASN A 514 -28.01 27.94 -38.74
C ASN A 514 -27.23 29.13 -38.15
N TYR A 515 -27.14 29.27 -36.82
CA TYR A 515 -26.33 30.31 -36.16
C TYR A 515 -24.85 30.18 -36.57
N PRO A 516 -24.21 31.25 -37.07
CA PRO A 516 -22.79 31.21 -37.44
C PRO A 516 -21.85 31.05 -36.24
N GLY A 517 -22.32 31.33 -35.02
CA GLY A 517 -21.46 31.62 -33.88
C GLY A 517 -21.20 33.12 -33.72
N ASP A 518 -20.55 33.51 -32.64
CA ASP A 518 -20.03 34.87 -32.43
C ASP A 518 -18.52 34.85 -32.09
N ALA A 519 -17.99 35.99 -31.62
CA ALA A 519 -16.59 36.10 -31.21
C ALA A 519 -16.29 35.50 -29.82
N ASN A 520 -17.31 35.18 -29.01
CA ASN A 520 -17.17 34.47 -27.73
C ASN A 520 -17.00 32.95 -27.92
N ASP A 521 -17.23 32.45 -29.15
CA ASP A 521 -16.95 31.07 -29.55
C ASP A 521 -15.49 30.88 -30.06
N GLU A 522 -14.71 31.96 -30.23
CA GLU A 522 -13.36 31.91 -30.83
C GLU A 522 -12.26 31.61 -29.79
N TRP A 523 -11.61 30.44 -29.93
CA TRP A 523 -10.48 30.01 -29.10
C TRP A 523 -9.17 29.94 -29.90
N ILE A 524 -8.06 30.31 -29.27
CA ILE A 524 -6.73 30.31 -29.87
C ILE A 524 -5.96 29.10 -29.35
N VAL A 525 -5.43 28.28 -30.26
CA VAL A 525 -4.65 27.07 -29.94
C VAL A 525 -3.21 27.46 -29.57
N GLU A 526 -2.85 27.32 -28.30
CA GLU A 526 -1.48 27.59 -27.81
C GLU A 526 -0.75 26.28 -27.49
N ILE A 527 0.11 25.85 -28.42
CA ILE A 527 0.91 24.63 -28.29
C ILE A 527 2.02 24.83 -27.24
N VAL A 528 2.09 23.91 -26.27
CA VAL A 528 3.13 23.92 -25.24
C VAL A 528 4.20 22.89 -25.62
N SER A 529 5.17 23.35 -26.41
CA SER A 529 6.22 22.50 -27.00
C SER A 529 7.09 21.75 -25.98
N LYS A 530 7.22 22.27 -24.74
CA LYS A 530 7.94 21.61 -23.64
C LYS A 530 7.24 20.36 -23.09
N GLU A 531 5.91 20.33 -23.17
CA GLU A 531 5.07 19.23 -22.66
C GLU A 531 4.62 18.28 -23.78
N SER A 532 4.87 18.66 -25.05
CA SER A 532 4.54 17.88 -26.25
C SER A 532 5.64 16.88 -26.60
N ASP A 533 5.28 15.79 -27.29
CA ASP A 533 6.17 14.70 -27.69
C ASP A 533 7.07 15.06 -28.90
N THR A 534 7.87 16.10 -28.71
CA THR A 534 8.84 16.63 -29.67
C THR A 534 10.02 15.69 -29.92
N LYS A 535 10.16 14.62 -29.12
CA LYS A 535 11.20 13.61 -29.26
C LYS A 535 10.87 12.59 -30.37
N HIS A 536 9.63 12.13 -30.45
CA HIS A 536 9.19 11.20 -31.50
C HIS A 536 8.54 11.93 -32.68
N ASP A 537 7.92 13.10 -32.45
CA ASP A 537 7.37 13.95 -33.50
C ASP A 537 7.76 15.44 -33.29
N PRO A 538 8.87 15.90 -33.89
CA PRO A 538 9.29 17.31 -33.82
C PRO A 538 8.27 18.31 -34.40
N ILE A 539 7.32 17.87 -35.24
CA ILE A 539 6.30 18.73 -35.85
C ILE A 539 5.21 19.10 -34.82
N SER A 540 5.01 18.25 -33.80
CA SER A 540 4.10 18.53 -32.67
C SER A 540 4.41 19.81 -31.89
N ALA A 541 5.63 20.36 -32.04
CA ALA A 541 6.02 21.66 -31.49
C ALA A 541 5.36 22.87 -32.17
N LYS A 542 4.78 22.70 -33.36
CA LYS A 542 4.21 23.78 -34.20
C LYS A 542 2.81 23.47 -34.74
N GLN A 543 2.50 22.20 -34.98
CA GLN A 543 1.20 21.73 -35.48
C GLN A 543 0.47 20.93 -34.41
N LEU A 544 -0.86 21.04 -34.40
CA LEU A 544 -1.73 20.23 -33.56
C LEU A 544 -1.79 18.80 -34.12
N ARG A 545 -1.33 17.83 -33.32
CA ARG A 545 -1.29 16.41 -33.68
C ARG A 545 -1.77 15.51 -32.54
N THR A 546 -2.57 14.52 -32.91
CA THR A 546 -3.24 13.56 -32.04
C THR A 546 -2.23 12.85 -31.13
N LEU A 547 -2.54 12.75 -29.82
CA LEU A 547 -1.71 12.25 -28.73
C LEU A 547 -0.37 12.98 -28.46
N ARG A 548 0.34 13.44 -29.50
CA ARG A 548 1.68 14.05 -29.45
C ARG A 548 1.67 15.48 -28.91
N THR A 549 0.74 16.31 -29.36
CA THR A 549 0.70 17.73 -28.98
C THR A 549 -0.06 17.93 -27.67
N LYS A 550 0.55 18.62 -26.71
CA LYS A 550 -0.14 19.18 -25.53
C LYS A 550 -0.31 20.69 -25.73
N PHE A 551 -1.52 21.19 -25.57
CA PHE A 551 -1.88 22.57 -25.91
C PHE A 551 -2.83 23.18 -24.87
N ARG A 552 -2.99 24.50 -24.93
CA ARG A 552 -4.00 25.25 -24.18
C ARG A 552 -4.96 25.91 -25.16
N LEU A 553 -6.18 26.19 -24.73
CA LEU A 553 -7.14 27.02 -25.47
C LEU A 553 -7.29 28.34 -24.73
N ARG A 554 -6.86 29.45 -25.34
CA ARG A 554 -7.12 30.81 -24.82
C ARG A 554 -8.32 31.42 -25.53
N HIS A 555 -9.30 31.89 -24.78
CA HIS A 555 -10.45 32.60 -25.35
C HIS A 555 -9.99 33.94 -25.95
N SER A 556 -10.45 34.24 -27.18
CA SER A 556 -9.94 35.37 -27.97
C SER A 556 -10.18 36.75 -27.32
N LEU A 557 -11.37 36.97 -26.75
CA LEU A 557 -11.78 38.27 -26.18
C LEU A 557 -11.33 38.42 -24.73
N GLN A 558 -11.75 37.49 -23.85
CA GLN A 558 -11.50 37.59 -22.41
C GLN A 558 -10.03 37.27 -22.01
N ASN A 559 -9.24 36.68 -22.91
CA ASN A 559 -7.87 36.21 -22.66
C ASN A 559 -7.70 35.18 -21.52
N CYS A 560 -8.80 34.63 -21.01
CA CYS A 560 -8.84 33.49 -20.11
C CYS A 560 -8.54 32.17 -20.86
N TYR A 561 -8.22 31.11 -20.12
CA TYR A 561 -7.89 29.80 -20.66
C TYR A 561 -8.91 28.74 -20.23
N LEU A 562 -9.23 27.81 -21.14
CA LEU A 562 -10.06 26.65 -20.81
C LEU A 562 -9.37 25.81 -19.71
N PHE A 563 -10.04 25.72 -18.57
CA PHE A 563 -9.50 25.24 -17.30
C PHE A 563 -10.43 24.21 -16.67
N THR A 564 -9.84 23.24 -15.97
CA THR A 564 -10.61 22.29 -15.16
C THR A 564 -9.80 21.83 -13.94
N HIS A 565 -10.51 21.33 -12.93
CA HIS A 565 -9.95 21.01 -11.64
C HIS A 565 -10.78 19.94 -10.92
N LYS A 566 -10.43 19.60 -9.68
CA LYS A 566 -10.98 18.43 -8.97
C LYS A 566 -12.38 18.65 -8.35
N VAL A 567 -13.02 19.80 -8.59
CA VAL A 567 -14.40 20.07 -8.18
C VAL A 567 -15.37 19.38 -9.13
N LYS A 568 -16.43 18.81 -8.56
CA LYS A 568 -17.54 18.20 -9.27
C LYS A 568 -18.75 19.11 -9.23
N LEU A 569 -19.54 19.08 -10.30
CA LEU A 569 -20.89 19.61 -10.30
C LEU A 569 -21.78 18.80 -9.33
N PRO A 570 -22.81 19.41 -8.72
CA PRO A 570 -23.83 18.70 -7.96
C PRO A 570 -24.65 17.71 -8.82
N ASP A 571 -25.68 17.12 -8.22
CA ASP A 571 -26.51 16.08 -8.86
C ASP A 571 -27.12 16.53 -10.21
N TRP A 572 -27.41 17.83 -10.39
CA TRP A 572 -27.90 18.41 -11.64
C TRP A 572 -26.90 18.38 -12.80
N GLY A 573 -25.62 18.13 -12.52
CA GLY A 573 -24.54 17.90 -13.48
C GLY A 573 -23.91 16.50 -13.31
N PHE A 574 -24.67 15.55 -12.76
CA PHE A 574 -24.32 14.13 -12.63
C PHE A 574 -22.98 13.81 -11.93
N GLY A 575 -22.45 14.72 -11.09
CA GLY A 575 -21.13 14.53 -10.47
C GLY A 575 -19.95 14.55 -11.45
N GLN A 576 -20.14 15.09 -12.66
CA GLN A 576 -19.08 15.37 -13.65
C GLN A 576 -18.20 16.54 -13.17
N GLN A 577 -16.99 16.74 -13.71
CA GLN A 577 -16.09 17.82 -13.22
C GLN A 577 -16.42 19.17 -13.87
N GLU A 578 -16.21 20.26 -13.13
CA GLU A 578 -16.45 21.63 -13.60
C GLU A 578 -15.38 22.06 -14.64
N VAL A 579 -15.83 22.72 -15.71
CA VAL A 579 -14.98 23.33 -16.76
C VAL A 579 -15.29 24.82 -16.79
N THR A 580 -14.25 25.66 -16.76
CA THR A 580 -14.36 27.12 -16.65
C THR A 580 -13.31 27.82 -17.52
N CYS A 581 -13.42 29.15 -17.70
CA CYS A 581 -12.40 29.94 -18.37
C CYS A 581 -11.64 30.77 -17.33
N ASN A 582 -10.43 30.34 -16.97
CA ASN A 582 -9.64 30.94 -15.90
C ASN A 582 -8.67 31.98 -16.46
N ARG A 583 -8.67 33.20 -15.90
CA ARG A 583 -7.81 34.32 -16.35
C ARG A 583 -6.32 34.08 -16.06
N ASN A 584 -5.96 33.33 -15.02
CA ASN A 584 -4.58 32.98 -14.66
C ASN A 584 -4.49 31.53 -14.12
N PRO A 585 -4.57 30.50 -14.98
CA PRO A 585 -4.52 29.11 -14.55
C PRO A 585 -3.10 28.67 -14.18
N THR A 586 -2.99 27.55 -13.46
CA THR A 586 -1.74 26.77 -13.49
C THR A 586 -1.59 26.11 -14.86
N LEU A 587 -0.35 25.86 -15.29
CA LEU A 587 -0.09 25.18 -16.57
C LEU A 587 -0.78 23.80 -16.60
N ALA A 588 -0.63 23.00 -15.54
CA ALA A 588 -1.23 21.67 -15.44
C ALA A 588 -2.76 21.67 -15.60
N SER A 589 -3.48 22.64 -15.02
CA SER A 589 -4.95 22.72 -15.08
C SER A 589 -5.50 23.42 -16.33
N SER A 590 -4.66 23.76 -17.31
CA SER A 590 -5.05 24.36 -18.58
C SER A 590 -4.49 23.59 -19.80
N LEU A 591 -3.93 22.41 -19.58
CA LEU A 591 -3.32 21.57 -20.62
C LEU A 591 -4.27 20.48 -21.10
N TRP A 592 -4.43 20.44 -22.42
CA TRP A 592 -5.32 19.53 -23.13
C TRP A 592 -4.54 18.81 -24.23
N TYR A 593 -5.08 17.68 -24.68
CA TYR A 593 -4.62 16.97 -25.87
C TYR A 593 -5.81 16.30 -26.57
N ILE A 594 -5.61 15.93 -27.83
CA ILE A 594 -6.61 15.18 -28.59
C ILE A 594 -6.29 13.69 -28.45
N GLU A 595 -7.26 12.88 -28.00
CA GLU A 595 -7.11 11.42 -27.90
C GLU A 595 -7.41 10.77 -29.26
N SER A 596 -8.61 10.97 -29.80
CA SER A 596 -9.02 10.50 -31.13
C SER A 596 -9.31 11.67 -32.08
N ASN A 597 -9.11 11.42 -33.37
CA ASN A 597 -9.26 12.38 -34.47
C ASN A 597 -9.72 11.62 -35.73
N TYR A 598 -10.77 12.10 -36.38
CA TYR A 598 -11.29 11.57 -37.64
C TYR A 598 -11.56 12.72 -38.62
N HIS A 599 -11.21 12.52 -39.90
CA HIS A 599 -11.45 13.49 -40.95
C HIS A 599 -11.66 12.81 -42.32
N PRO A 600 -12.77 13.07 -43.06
CA PRO A 600 -13.08 12.40 -44.33
C PRO A 600 -12.04 12.55 -45.45
N LEU A 601 -11.17 13.57 -45.41
CA LEU A 601 -10.06 13.69 -46.37
C LEU A 601 -8.95 12.67 -46.07
N LEU A 602 -8.68 12.39 -44.79
CA LEU A 602 -7.59 11.50 -44.36
C LEU A 602 -7.96 10.03 -44.57
N GLU A 603 -9.24 9.68 -44.46
CA GLU A 603 -9.76 8.36 -44.84
C GLU A 603 -9.58 8.06 -46.34
N LYS A 604 -9.61 9.09 -47.19
CA LYS A 604 -9.38 8.99 -48.64
C LYS A 604 -7.89 8.98 -49.01
N GLU A 605 -6.96 9.25 -48.07
CA GLU A 605 -5.53 9.14 -48.35
C GLU A 605 -5.12 7.66 -48.46
N LYS A 606 -4.32 7.30 -49.48
CA LYS A 606 -3.92 5.90 -49.73
C LYS A 606 -3.03 5.28 -48.63
N LYS A 607 -2.43 6.10 -47.77
CA LYS A 607 -1.56 5.73 -46.64
C LYS A 607 -1.61 6.84 -45.58
N PRO A 608 -2.69 6.91 -44.78
CA PRO A 608 -2.81 7.94 -43.74
C PRO A 608 -1.77 7.73 -42.64
N LEU A 609 -1.29 8.82 -42.05
CA LEU A 609 -0.44 8.76 -40.86
C LEU A 609 -1.30 8.47 -39.63
N MET A 610 -1.14 7.27 -39.07
CA MET A 610 -1.84 6.80 -37.88
C MET A 610 -0.96 6.89 -36.63
N VAL A 611 -1.60 6.98 -35.46
CA VAL A 611 -0.93 7.09 -34.16
C VAL A 611 -1.74 6.41 -33.05
N ASN A 612 -1.03 5.89 -32.05
CA ASN A 612 -1.58 5.34 -30.81
C ASN A 612 -0.68 5.69 -29.61
N TYR A 613 -1.14 5.41 -28.39
CA TYR A 613 -0.39 5.66 -27.16
C TYR A 613 0.91 4.85 -27.10
N LEU A 614 1.97 5.46 -26.56
CA LEU A 614 3.22 4.74 -26.30
C LEU A 614 3.06 3.89 -25.04
N LYS A 615 3.10 2.56 -25.19
CA LYS A 615 2.94 1.62 -24.07
C LYS A 615 4.07 1.83 -23.03
N PRO A 616 3.75 2.26 -21.79
CA PRO A 616 4.75 2.63 -20.79
C PRO A 616 5.63 1.45 -20.35
N SER A 617 6.91 1.74 -20.13
CA SER A 617 7.86 0.80 -19.54
C SER A 617 7.44 0.41 -18.11
N PHE A 618 7.98 -0.71 -17.59
CA PHE A 618 7.79 -1.08 -16.18
C PHE A 618 8.16 0.05 -15.22
N TRP A 619 9.24 0.79 -15.49
CA TRP A 619 9.68 1.91 -14.65
C TRP A 619 8.69 3.07 -14.65
N ASN A 620 8.08 3.38 -15.81
CA ASN A 620 7.04 4.40 -15.92
C ASN A 620 5.81 3.97 -15.10
N LYS A 621 5.27 2.76 -15.35
CA LYS A 621 4.13 2.20 -14.62
C LYS A 621 4.37 2.14 -13.11
N PHE A 622 5.57 1.76 -12.69
CA PHE A 622 5.96 1.70 -11.29
C PHE A 622 5.99 3.11 -10.66
N SER A 623 6.68 4.06 -11.28
CA SER A 623 6.78 5.45 -10.79
C SER A 623 5.40 6.13 -10.68
N GLU A 624 4.56 5.90 -11.69
CA GLU A 624 3.16 6.33 -11.73
C GLU A 624 2.36 5.75 -10.56
N ILE A 625 2.39 4.42 -10.36
CA ILE A 625 1.70 3.78 -9.24
C ILE A 625 2.23 4.28 -7.89
N GLN A 626 3.54 4.40 -7.68
CA GLN A 626 4.07 4.95 -6.42
C GLN A 626 3.54 6.38 -6.18
N SER A 627 3.43 7.19 -7.24
CA SER A 627 2.90 8.56 -7.18
C SER A 627 1.42 8.59 -6.86
N VAL A 628 0.61 7.71 -7.47
CA VAL A 628 -0.84 7.58 -7.21
C VAL A 628 -1.10 7.04 -5.81
N MET A 629 -0.36 6.02 -5.36
CA MET A 629 -0.40 5.50 -3.99
C MET A 629 -0.09 6.61 -2.98
N TRP A 630 0.94 7.42 -3.23
CA TRP A 630 1.33 8.51 -2.34
C TRP A 630 0.28 9.62 -2.28
N GLN A 631 -0.24 10.05 -3.43
CA GLN A 631 -1.31 11.06 -3.49
C GLN A 631 -2.58 10.59 -2.78
N THR A 632 -2.98 9.33 -2.98
CA THR A 632 -4.15 8.72 -2.34
C THR A 632 -3.94 8.61 -0.82
N ASN A 633 -2.78 8.12 -0.38
CA ASN A 633 -2.43 8.00 1.04
C ASN A 633 -2.41 9.37 1.76
N LYS A 634 -1.95 10.42 1.06
CA LYS A 634 -2.04 11.82 1.53
C LYS A 634 -3.48 12.37 1.56
N ALA A 635 -4.36 11.91 0.67
CA ALA A 635 -5.75 12.37 0.56
C ALA A 635 -6.71 11.73 1.59
N LEU A 636 -6.29 10.69 2.30
CA LEU A 636 -7.08 10.04 3.38
C LEU A 636 -7.17 10.92 4.65
N VAL A 637 -7.85 12.06 4.55
CA VAL A 637 -8.03 13.06 5.62
C VAL A 637 -9.43 12.99 6.26
N GLN A 638 -10.34 12.17 5.72
CA GLN A 638 -11.70 12.01 6.24
C GLN A 638 -11.74 11.53 7.70
N HIS A 639 -12.78 11.94 8.42
CA HIS A 639 -12.97 11.60 9.83
C HIS A 639 -13.78 10.29 9.97
N HIS A 640 -13.18 9.29 10.62
CA HIS A 640 -13.84 8.01 10.91
C HIS A 640 -14.09 7.84 12.41
N ALA A 641 -15.26 7.28 12.78
CA ALA A 641 -15.72 7.21 14.17
C ALA A 641 -14.80 6.44 15.13
N TYR A 642 -14.00 5.49 14.62
CA TYR A 642 -12.99 4.74 15.38
C TYR A 642 -11.54 5.16 15.10
N GLY A 643 -11.32 6.29 14.40
CA GLY A 643 -9.99 6.86 14.22
C GLY A 643 -9.36 7.30 15.55
N SER A 644 -8.04 7.16 15.69
CA SER A 644 -7.33 7.54 16.91
C SER A 644 -5.94 8.13 16.64
N ARG A 645 -5.54 9.11 17.46
CA ARG A 645 -4.28 9.87 17.30
C ARG A 645 -3.15 9.29 18.18
N PRO A 646 -1.87 9.47 17.80
CA PRO A 646 -0.73 8.81 18.45
C PRO A 646 -0.68 8.93 19.98
N SER A 647 -0.90 10.15 20.50
CA SER A 647 -0.92 10.45 21.94
C SER A 647 -1.92 9.62 22.77
N SER A 648 -2.91 8.99 22.12
CA SER A 648 -3.90 8.12 22.76
C SER A 648 -3.47 6.65 22.87
N TRP A 649 -2.44 6.23 22.13
CA TRP A 649 -2.07 4.81 22.00
C TRP A 649 -1.29 4.28 23.21
N PRO A 650 -0.18 4.89 23.71
CA PRO A 650 0.58 4.31 24.84
C PRO A 650 -0.25 4.20 26.12
N ILE A 651 -1.20 5.11 26.31
CA ILE A 651 -2.12 5.08 27.46
C ILE A 651 -3.31 4.14 27.27
N LEU A 652 -3.51 3.53 26.10
CA LEU A 652 -4.68 2.71 25.74
C LEU A 652 -6.01 3.46 26.02
N LYS A 653 -6.20 4.64 25.40
CA LYS A 653 -7.37 5.50 25.67
C LYS A 653 -8.69 4.87 25.20
N ARG A 654 -8.72 4.36 23.97
CA ARG A 654 -9.87 3.73 23.28
C ARG A 654 -9.31 2.73 22.28
N GLY A 655 -10.00 1.60 22.09
CA GLY A 655 -9.66 0.62 21.05
C GLY A 655 -10.36 0.95 19.73
N MET A 656 -10.75 -0.08 19.00
CA MET A 656 -11.50 0.03 17.75
C MET A 656 -12.46 -1.16 17.64
N ASN A 657 -13.73 -0.90 17.33
CA ASN A 657 -14.69 -1.97 17.06
C ASN A 657 -14.36 -2.64 15.70
N PHE A 658 -14.50 -3.96 15.62
CA PHE A 658 -14.23 -4.73 14.41
C PHE A 658 -15.43 -5.51 13.90
N TRP A 659 -16.31 -6.00 14.77
CA TRP A 659 -17.51 -6.73 14.38
C TRP A 659 -18.48 -6.82 15.57
N ALA A 660 -19.79 -6.75 15.30
CA ALA A 660 -20.84 -7.01 16.28
C ALA A 660 -22.08 -7.60 15.59
N LYS A 661 -22.40 -8.86 15.91
CA LYS A 661 -23.60 -9.61 15.48
C LYS A 661 -23.85 -10.73 16.51
N ASP A 662 -25.03 -11.33 16.53
CA ASP A 662 -25.30 -12.59 17.24
C ASP A 662 -24.91 -12.54 18.74
N GLN A 663 -25.26 -11.41 19.36
CA GLN A 663 -24.95 -11.03 20.74
C GLN A 663 -23.45 -11.16 21.13
N ARG A 664 -22.54 -10.99 20.17
CA ARG A 664 -21.08 -11.13 20.33
C ARG A 664 -20.36 -9.96 19.66
N GLN A 665 -19.15 -9.65 20.13
CA GLN A 665 -18.34 -8.54 19.61
C GLN A 665 -16.88 -8.98 19.39
N ILE A 666 -16.25 -8.47 18.33
CA ILE A 666 -14.78 -8.35 18.23
C ILE A 666 -14.43 -6.87 18.42
N TYR A 667 -13.57 -6.58 19.38
CA TYR A 667 -13.10 -5.22 19.64
C TYR A 667 -11.59 -5.26 19.87
N LEU A 668 -10.86 -4.46 19.09
CA LEU A 668 -9.41 -4.36 19.14
C LEU A 668 -8.98 -3.52 20.35
N LEU A 669 -8.82 -4.20 21.49
CA LEU A 669 -8.16 -3.70 22.69
C LEU A 669 -6.89 -4.52 22.97
N GLY A 670 -5.84 -3.86 23.43
CA GLY A 670 -4.66 -4.56 23.96
C GLY A 670 -4.84 -5.03 25.40
N ASN A 671 -3.98 -5.91 25.89
CA ASN A 671 -4.00 -6.33 27.29
C ASN A 671 -3.53 -5.15 28.17
N PRO A 672 -4.41 -4.51 28.98
CA PRO A 672 -4.09 -3.23 29.62
C PRO A 672 -2.93 -3.32 30.61
N PHE A 673 -2.75 -4.46 31.28
CA PHE A 673 -1.62 -4.67 32.18
C PHE A 673 -0.30 -4.72 31.41
N ILE A 674 -0.22 -5.50 30.33
CA ILE A 674 0.99 -5.62 29.50
C ILE A 674 1.31 -4.27 28.85
N TRP A 675 0.29 -3.61 28.28
CA TRP A 675 0.40 -2.34 27.56
C TRP A 675 0.84 -1.17 28.44
N TRP A 676 0.28 -1.04 29.65
CA TRP A 676 0.70 -0.02 30.60
C TRP A 676 2.06 -0.36 31.22
N LEU A 677 2.33 -1.62 31.58
CA LEU A 677 3.61 -2.02 32.14
C LEU A 677 4.77 -1.82 31.13
N SER A 678 4.56 -2.13 29.85
CA SER A 678 5.55 -1.88 28.80
C SER A 678 5.76 -0.38 28.55
N THR A 679 4.69 0.43 28.61
CA THR A 679 4.76 1.90 28.51
C THR A 679 5.46 2.53 29.71
N ILE A 680 5.23 2.03 30.92
CA ILE A 680 5.96 2.43 32.15
C ILE A 680 7.44 2.05 32.02
N SER A 681 7.76 0.90 31.43
CA SER A 681 9.16 0.47 31.22
C SER A 681 9.95 1.45 30.34
N LEU A 682 9.32 2.01 29.30
CA LEU A 682 9.90 3.06 28.47
C LEU A 682 10.19 4.33 29.28
N GLY A 683 9.20 4.82 30.05
CA GLY A 683 9.38 5.99 30.91
C GLY A 683 10.49 5.79 31.96
N PHE A 684 10.55 4.60 32.56
CA PHE A 684 11.60 4.22 33.50
C PHE A 684 12.99 4.26 32.86
N TYR A 685 13.18 3.65 31.68
CA TYR A 685 14.46 3.72 30.99
C TYR A 685 14.86 5.16 30.63
N LEU A 686 13.93 5.98 30.12
CA LEU A 686 14.22 7.38 29.78
C LEU A 686 14.69 8.18 31.01
N ILE A 687 14.00 8.03 32.15
CA ILE A 687 14.41 8.66 33.43
C ILE A 687 15.81 8.19 33.85
N ILE A 688 16.07 6.87 33.84
CA ILE A 688 17.37 6.32 34.20
C ILE A 688 18.47 6.79 33.23
N LYS A 689 18.19 6.88 31.92
CA LYS A 689 19.12 7.37 30.90
C LYS A 689 19.48 8.83 31.13
N SER A 690 18.49 9.70 31.37
CA SER A 690 18.72 11.11 31.72
C SER A 690 19.55 11.24 33.00
N LEU A 691 19.26 10.46 34.04
CA LEU A 691 20.03 10.46 35.29
C LEU A 691 21.48 9.96 35.08
N LEU A 692 21.70 8.95 34.24
CA LEU A 692 23.04 8.48 33.88
C LEU A 692 23.83 9.55 33.12
N ILE A 693 23.22 10.22 32.14
CA ILE A 693 23.85 11.32 31.39
C ILE A 693 24.22 12.48 32.33
N LEU A 694 23.31 12.88 33.22
CA LEU A 694 23.57 13.93 34.22
C LEU A 694 24.68 13.55 35.21
N ARG A 695 24.75 12.28 35.64
CA ARG A 695 25.85 11.78 36.49
C ARG A 695 27.20 11.83 35.76
N ILE A 696 27.24 11.37 34.51
CA ILE A 696 28.46 11.38 33.68
C ILE A 696 28.94 12.81 33.43
N LYS A 697 28.05 13.75 33.08
CA LYS A 697 28.39 15.17 32.91
C LYS A 697 28.75 15.89 34.22
N ARG A 698 28.43 15.32 35.38
CA ARG A 698 28.87 15.77 36.72
C ARG A 698 30.12 15.02 37.23
N GLY A 699 30.85 14.32 36.36
CA GLY A 699 32.11 13.64 36.70
C GLY A 699 31.96 12.25 37.37
N TYR A 700 30.74 11.75 37.59
CA TYR A 700 30.51 10.42 38.17
C TYR A 700 30.66 9.32 37.10
N HIS A 701 31.91 8.98 36.78
CA HIS A 701 32.26 7.96 35.77
C HIS A 701 32.27 6.52 36.31
N ARG A 702 31.75 6.26 37.52
CA ARG A 702 31.74 4.91 38.11
C ARG A 702 30.71 4.01 37.41
N GLU A 703 29.54 4.56 37.10
CA GLU A 703 28.47 3.85 36.41
C GLU A 703 28.80 3.60 34.94
N SER A 704 29.42 4.57 34.25
CA SER A 704 29.83 4.44 32.84
C SER A 704 30.99 3.47 32.60
N ARG A 705 31.66 3.00 33.67
CA ARG A 705 32.67 1.92 33.62
C ARG A 705 32.09 0.54 33.96
N ASN A 706 30.82 0.45 34.36
CA ASN A 706 30.20 -0.81 34.76
C ASN A 706 29.64 -1.54 33.53
N GLN A 707 30.32 -2.62 33.11
CA GLN A 707 29.94 -3.44 31.95
C GLN A 707 28.47 -3.89 31.93
N ASN A 708 27.85 -4.16 33.10
CA ASN A 708 26.43 -4.50 33.15
C ASN A 708 25.55 -3.31 32.79
N VAL A 709 25.88 -2.10 33.28
CA VAL A 709 25.14 -0.87 32.94
C VAL A 709 25.28 -0.59 31.45
N ILE A 710 26.51 -0.62 30.91
CA ILE A 710 26.78 -0.42 29.48
C ILE A 710 25.96 -1.39 28.61
N LYS A 711 25.96 -2.69 28.95
CA LYS A 711 25.19 -3.73 28.26
C LYS A 711 23.69 -3.39 28.23
N TYR A 712 23.06 -3.20 29.39
CA TYR A 712 21.61 -3.00 29.46
C TYR A 712 21.19 -1.64 28.90
N ASP A 713 22.04 -0.61 29.01
CA ASP A 713 21.84 0.69 28.39
C ASP A 713 21.87 0.60 26.86
N GLY A 714 22.86 -0.10 26.28
CA GLY A 714 22.94 -0.34 24.84
C GLY A 714 21.73 -1.10 24.27
N ILE A 715 21.33 -2.22 24.92
CA ILE A 715 20.15 -3.01 24.52
C ILE A 715 18.87 -2.17 24.63
N SER A 716 18.71 -1.43 25.73
CA SER A 716 17.52 -0.60 25.94
C SER A 716 17.46 0.56 24.96
N GLY A 717 18.59 1.22 24.69
CA GLY A 717 18.72 2.27 23.67
C GLY A 717 18.34 1.77 22.28
N TYR A 718 18.89 0.63 21.85
CA TYR A 718 18.56 -0.04 20.58
C TYR A 718 17.05 -0.26 20.41
N LEU A 719 16.40 -0.80 21.44
CA LEU A 719 14.94 -1.05 21.45
C LEU A 719 14.12 0.25 21.52
N VAL A 720 14.60 1.28 22.22
CA VAL A 720 13.90 2.57 22.37
C VAL A 720 13.99 3.43 21.11
N VAL A 721 15.12 3.41 20.39
CA VAL A 721 15.20 4.03 19.05
C VAL A 721 14.29 3.27 18.07
N GLY A 722 14.15 1.94 18.20
CA GLY A 722 13.19 1.14 17.44
C GLY A 722 11.73 1.53 17.73
N TRP A 723 11.37 1.63 19.01
CA TRP A 723 10.06 2.14 19.43
C TRP A 723 9.79 3.55 18.88
N ALA A 724 10.76 4.47 19.03
CA ALA A 724 10.61 5.88 18.69
C ALA A 724 10.48 6.11 17.18
N THR A 725 11.32 5.47 16.37
CA THR A 725 11.24 5.52 14.90
C THR A 725 9.92 4.97 14.37
N ASN A 726 9.36 3.92 14.99
CA ASN A 726 8.07 3.34 14.59
C ASN A 726 6.85 4.07 15.19
N TYR A 727 7.04 5.07 16.08
CA TYR A 727 5.95 5.80 16.76
C TYR A 727 5.90 7.29 16.43
N LEU A 728 7.02 8.00 16.54
CA LEU A 728 7.08 9.46 16.42
C LEU A 728 6.66 10.01 15.04
N PRO A 729 6.97 9.37 13.90
CA PRO A 729 6.54 9.86 12.59
C PRO A 729 5.03 10.00 12.44
N PHE A 730 4.22 9.23 13.19
CA PHE A 730 2.76 9.36 13.15
C PHE A 730 2.24 10.69 13.70
N TYR A 731 3.03 11.42 14.51
CA TYR A 731 2.68 12.81 14.91
C TYR A 731 2.79 13.81 13.76
N LEU A 732 3.59 13.50 12.72
CA LEU A 732 3.77 14.33 11.53
C LEU A 732 2.72 14.02 10.44
N MET A 733 1.86 13.02 10.66
CA MET A 733 0.86 12.55 9.69
C MET A 733 -0.52 13.17 9.95
N SER A 734 -0.92 14.11 9.09
CA SER A 734 -2.24 14.77 9.15
C SER A 734 -3.41 13.85 8.79
N ARG A 735 -3.17 12.81 7.97
CA ARG A 735 -4.14 11.78 7.55
C ARG A 735 -4.80 11.01 8.70
N GLN A 736 -5.81 10.21 8.36
CA GLN A 736 -6.50 9.26 9.23
C GLN A 736 -5.53 8.17 9.76
N LEU A 737 -5.65 7.86 11.05
CA LEU A 737 -4.82 6.90 11.79
C LEU A 737 -5.68 6.07 12.76
N PHE A 738 -5.15 4.93 13.19
CA PHE A 738 -5.84 3.93 14.01
C PHE A 738 -4.87 3.25 14.98
N ILE A 739 -5.38 2.70 16.09
CA ILE A 739 -4.56 2.06 17.14
C ILE A 739 -3.68 0.90 16.62
N HIS A 740 -4.09 0.22 15.54
CA HIS A 740 -3.28 -0.86 14.94
C HIS A 740 -1.90 -0.39 14.46
N HIS A 741 -1.73 0.91 14.16
CA HIS A 741 -0.44 1.49 13.77
C HIS A 741 0.61 1.43 14.90
N TYR A 742 0.20 1.24 16.16
CA TYR A 742 1.11 1.16 17.32
C TYR A 742 1.73 -0.24 17.55
N PHE A 743 1.22 -1.31 16.94
CA PHE A 743 1.67 -2.67 17.26
C PHE A 743 3.18 -2.94 17.03
N PRO A 744 3.84 -2.42 15.97
CA PRO A 744 5.29 -2.50 15.85
C PRO A 744 6.02 -1.86 17.04
N SER A 745 5.58 -0.67 17.49
CA SER A 745 6.14 -0.01 18.67
C SER A 745 5.86 -0.78 19.96
N LEU A 746 4.63 -1.30 20.16
CA LEU A 746 4.29 -2.14 21.32
C LEU A 746 5.23 -3.35 21.44
N TYR A 747 5.55 -4.00 20.33
CA TYR A 747 6.50 -5.12 20.29
C TYR A 747 7.87 -4.72 20.85
N TYR A 748 8.45 -3.60 20.39
CA TYR A 748 9.69 -3.06 20.98
C TYR A 748 9.55 -2.78 22.48
N SER A 749 8.40 -2.23 22.94
CA SER A 749 8.14 -1.98 24.36
C SER A 749 8.08 -3.26 25.21
N ILE A 750 7.59 -4.38 24.70
CA ILE A 750 7.55 -5.66 25.44
C ILE A 750 8.95 -6.29 25.51
N LEU A 751 9.78 -6.16 24.46
CA LEU A 751 11.19 -6.54 24.51
C LEU A 751 11.99 -5.67 25.51
N LEU A 752 11.69 -4.37 25.57
CA LEU A 752 12.29 -3.42 26.51
C LEU A 752 11.92 -3.75 27.96
N LEU A 753 10.64 -4.02 28.24
CA LEU A 753 10.17 -4.49 29.54
C LEU A 753 10.93 -5.75 30.01
N SER A 754 11.16 -6.69 29.09
CA SER A 754 11.91 -7.93 29.36
C SER A 754 13.38 -7.66 29.70
N THR A 755 13.99 -6.69 29.02
CA THR A 755 15.35 -6.19 29.28
C THR A 755 15.46 -5.54 30.66
N ILE A 756 14.51 -4.67 30.99
CA ILE A 756 14.44 -3.97 32.28
C ILE A 756 14.17 -4.95 33.43
N PHE A 757 13.31 -5.97 33.22
CA PHE A 757 13.13 -7.06 34.18
C PHE A 757 14.42 -7.84 34.42
N ASP A 758 15.23 -8.14 33.40
CA ASP A 758 16.52 -8.82 33.61
C ASP A 758 17.50 -7.95 34.41
N PHE A 759 17.60 -6.65 34.09
CA PHE A 759 18.45 -5.69 34.79
C PHE A 759 18.04 -5.50 36.26
N THR A 760 16.78 -5.16 36.52
CA THR A 760 16.26 -4.90 37.88
C THR A 760 16.32 -6.14 38.76
N THR A 761 16.00 -7.32 38.22
CA THR A 761 16.11 -8.58 38.97
C THR A 761 17.50 -9.20 38.93
N SER A 762 18.50 -8.54 38.33
CA SER A 762 19.84 -9.12 38.08
C SER A 762 20.56 -9.55 39.37
N ARG A 763 20.33 -8.81 40.46
CA ARG A 763 20.89 -8.99 41.82
C ARG A 763 19.97 -9.72 42.79
N LEU A 764 18.74 -10.05 42.40
CA LEU A 764 17.79 -10.74 43.29
C LEU A 764 18.08 -12.24 43.34
N THR A 765 17.74 -12.89 44.46
CA THR A 765 17.84 -14.35 44.57
C THR A 765 16.90 -15.02 43.57
N LEU A 766 17.26 -16.23 43.10
CA LEU A 766 16.46 -16.97 42.12
C LEU A 766 15.01 -17.19 42.60
N LYS A 767 14.82 -17.49 43.89
CA LYS A 767 13.48 -17.64 44.50
C LYS A 767 12.64 -16.36 44.39
N THR A 768 13.21 -15.19 44.71
CA THR A 768 12.51 -13.90 44.60
C THR A 768 12.25 -13.50 43.14
N ARG A 769 13.21 -13.75 42.24
CA ARG A 769 13.05 -13.47 40.81
C ARG A 769 12.00 -14.36 40.15
N LEU A 770 11.91 -15.64 40.54
CA LEU A 770 10.83 -16.54 40.10
C LEU A 770 9.46 -16.08 40.61
N LYS A 771 9.34 -15.67 41.88
CA LYS A 771 8.09 -15.08 42.41
C LYS A 771 7.65 -13.86 41.61
N ALA A 772 8.57 -12.94 41.29
CA ALA A 772 8.28 -11.76 40.49
C ALA A 772 7.86 -12.10 39.05
N PHE A 773 8.56 -13.05 38.40
CA PHE A 773 8.20 -13.58 37.09
C PHE A 773 6.79 -14.16 37.09
N THR A 774 6.49 -15.11 37.99
CA THR A 774 5.19 -15.77 38.04
C THR A 774 4.06 -14.79 38.34
N MET A 775 4.28 -13.79 39.20
CA MET A 775 3.29 -12.75 39.51
C MET A 775 2.94 -11.89 38.28
N ILE A 776 3.93 -11.51 37.47
CA ILE A 776 3.70 -10.77 36.20
C ILE A 776 2.96 -11.67 35.20
N ILE A 777 3.34 -12.94 35.06
CA ILE A 777 2.67 -13.88 34.13
C ILE A 777 1.21 -14.16 34.56
N VAL A 778 0.94 -14.40 35.84
CA VAL A 778 -0.43 -14.62 36.35
C VAL A 778 -1.29 -13.37 36.12
N MET A 779 -0.77 -12.17 36.37
CA MET A 779 -1.50 -10.92 36.11
C MET A 779 -1.77 -10.71 34.62
N ALA A 780 -0.82 -11.06 33.74
CA ALA A 780 -1.01 -10.99 32.29
C ALA A 780 -2.08 -11.97 31.79
N ILE A 781 -2.07 -13.22 32.25
CA ILE A 781 -3.06 -14.26 31.91
C ILE A 781 -4.45 -13.89 32.46
N TRP A 782 -4.53 -13.38 33.68
CA TRP A 782 -5.79 -12.93 34.29
C TRP A 782 -6.40 -11.77 33.49
N CYS A 783 -5.62 -10.74 33.15
CA CYS A 783 -6.09 -9.68 32.25
C CYS A 783 -6.52 -10.23 30.88
N TRP A 784 -5.76 -11.16 30.30
CA TRP A 784 -6.11 -11.78 29.02
C TRP A 784 -7.47 -12.50 29.07
N SER A 785 -7.75 -13.25 30.14
CA SER A 785 -9.03 -13.96 30.29
C SER A 785 -10.24 -13.03 30.41
N ILE A 786 -10.07 -11.81 30.93
CA ILE A 786 -11.13 -10.80 31.03
C ILE A 786 -11.53 -10.27 29.64
N TYR A 787 -10.55 -10.05 28.75
CA TYR A 787 -10.79 -9.50 27.40
C TYR A 787 -10.81 -10.56 26.29
N ALA A 788 -10.63 -11.84 26.62
CA ALA A 788 -10.72 -12.95 25.68
C ALA A 788 -12.04 -12.97 24.87
N PRO A 789 -13.22 -12.62 25.42
CA PRO A 789 -14.45 -12.55 24.62
C PRO A 789 -14.37 -11.59 23.44
N LEU A 790 -13.73 -10.42 23.62
CA LEU A 790 -13.50 -9.42 22.57
C LEU A 790 -12.43 -9.84 21.53
N THR A 791 -11.62 -10.86 21.84
CA THR A 791 -10.60 -11.43 20.93
C THR A 791 -11.13 -12.61 20.10
N TYR A 792 -12.03 -13.42 20.67
CA TYR A 792 -12.51 -14.67 20.06
C TYR A 792 -13.98 -14.65 19.61
N ALA A 793 -14.72 -13.56 19.87
CA ALA A 793 -16.19 -13.55 19.80
C ALA A 793 -16.81 -14.71 20.61
N SER A 794 -16.36 -14.89 21.85
CA SER A 794 -17.00 -15.83 22.78
C SER A 794 -18.23 -15.20 23.44
N THR A 795 -18.98 -16.02 24.15
CA THR A 795 -20.06 -15.55 25.04
C THR A 795 -19.50 -14.66 26.16
N TRP A 796 -20.31 -13.67 26.56
CA TRP A 796 -20.03 -12.75 27.66
C TRP A 796 -21.37 -12.21 28.18
N THR A 797 -21.56 -12.02 29.49
CA THR A 797 -22.78 -11.34 29.96
C THR A 797 -22.56 -9.83 30.09
N ARG A 798 -23.64 -9.06 29.95
CA ARG A 798 -23.70 -7.61 30.17
C ARG A 798 -23.05 -7.19 31.49
N SER A 799 -23.28 -7.95 32.57
CA SER A 799 -22.66 -7.69 33.88
C SER A 799 -21.16 -7.94 33.93
N GLN A 800 -20.62 -8.82 33.08
CA GLN A 800 -19.17 -9.06 32.95
C GLN A 800 -18.52 -7.99 32.06
N CYS A 801 -19.18 -7.62 30.94
CA CYS A 801 -18.74 -6.54 30.06
C CYS A 801 -18.60 -5.21 30.81
N GLU A 802 -19.60 -4.83 31.60
CA GLU A 802 -19.57 -3.61 32.40
C GLU A 802 -18.46 -3.62 33.45
N ARG A 803 -18.21 -4.76 34.12
CA ARG A 803 -17.08 -4.91 35.06
C ARG A 803 -15.71 -4.86 34.38
N ALA A 804 -15.61 -5.24 33.11
CA ALA A 804 -14.39 -5.12 32.31
C ALA A 804 -14.13 -3.71 31.77
N ARG A 805 -15.10 -2.79 31.86
CA ARG A 805 -14.99 -1.40 31.37
C ARG A 805 -14.19 -0.52 32.33
N TRP A 806 -12.92 -0.86 32.58
CA TRP A 806 -12.03 -0.16 33.52
C TRP A 806 -11.77 1.32 33.16
N ARG A 807 -12.11 1.75 31.94
CA ARG A 807 -12.11 3.14 31.51
C ARG A 807 -13.42 3.52 30.84
N ARG A 808 -13.99 4.66 31.22
CA ARG A 808 -15.16 5.28 30.58
C ARG A 808 -15.00 5.55 29.07
N THR A 809 -13.76 5.59 28.58
CA THR A 809 -13.43 5.80 27.17
C THR A 809 -13.29 4.50 26.36
N TRP A 810 -13.53 3.34 26.97
CA TRP A 810 -13.64 2.06 26.27
C TRP A 810 -15.11 1.79 25.95
N ASP A 811 -15.45 2.00 24.68
CA ASP A 811 -16.79 1.90 24.11
C ASP A 811 -17.13 0.46 23.68
N PHE A 812 -17.12 -0.46 24.66
CA PHE A 812 -17.70 -1.79 24.48
C PHE A 812 -19.23 -1.66 24.38
N SER A 813 -19.86 -2.40 23.48
CA SER A 813 -21.31 -2.40 23.32
C SER A 813 -21.97 -3.32 24.34
N CYS A 814 -21.81 -3.08 25.64
CA CYS A 814 -22.30 -3.98 26.69
C CYS A 814 -23.82 -4.22 26.68
N HIS A 815 -24.59 -3.42 25.93
CA HIS A 815 -26.03 -3.60 25.70
C HIS A 815 -26.38 -4.61 24.58
N ASP A 816 -25.44 -4.96 23.69
CA ASP A 816 -25.62 -6.01 22.68
C ASP A 816 -25.37 -7.43 23.26
N PHE A 817 -24.99 -7.54 24.55
CA PHE A 817 -24.74 -8.81 25.25
C PHE A 817 -25.90 -9.18 26.19
N PRO A 818 -26.20 -10.48 26.37
CA PRO A 818 -27.30 -10.96 27.22
C PRO A 818 -27.02 -10.75 28.71
N GLU A 819 -28.05 -10.90 29.55
CA GLU A 819 -27.90 -10.76 31.00
C GLU A 819 -27.45 -12.06 31.65
N HIS A 820 -27.96 -13.20 31.14
CA HIS A 820 -27.58 -14.55 31.57
C HIS A 820 -26.76 -15.27 30.47
N MET A 821 -26.28 -16.48 30.76
CA MET A 821 -25.58 -17.31 29.77
C MET A 821 -26.52 -18.27 29.03
N GLU A 822 -27.66 -18.61 29.63
CA GLU A 822 -28.72 -19.45 29.06
C GLU A 822 -29.34 -18.78 27.81
N ASP A 823 -29.49 -17.45 27.82
CA ASP A 823 -29.90 -16.59 26.68
C ASP A 823 -29.15 -16.87 25.36
N TYR A 824 -27.92 -17.44 25.41
CA TYR A 824 -27.13 -17.80 24.24
C TYR A 824 -27.45 -19.18 23.65
N GLU A 825 -28.13 -20.05 24.41
CA GLU A 825 -28.58 -21.38 23.96
C GLU A 825 -29.99 -21.28 23.40
N ASP A 826 -30.88 -20.51 24.05
CA ASP A 826 -32.20 -20.16 23.49
C ASP A 826 -32.08 -19.45 22.13
N ALA A 827 -31.20 -18.46 22.02
CA ALA A 827 -30.92 -17.76 20.76
C ALA A 827 -30.22 -18.62 19.68
N LEU A 828 -29.82 -19.86 19.99
CA LEU A 828 -29.42 -20.86 18.98
C LEU A 828 -30.59 -21.77 18.60
N MET A 829 -31.49 -22.07 19.53
CA MET A 829 -32.71 -22.83 19.25
C MET A 829 -33.66 -22.06 18.33
N ASP A 830 -33.86 -20.76 18.57
CA ASP A 830 -34.71 -19.90 17.72
C ASP A 830 -34.24 -19.93 16.25
N ASP A 831 -32.94 -19.72 16.00
CA ASP A 831 -32.31 -19.76 14.66
C ASP A 831 -32.59 -21.10 13.93
N PHE A 832 -32.48 -22.23 14.64
CA PHE A 832 -32.81 -23.56 14.09
C PHE A 832 -34.32 -23.73 13.82
N THR A 833 -35.19 -23.20 14.68
CA THR A 833 -36.64 -23.30 14.47
C THR A 833 -37.14 -22.40 13.35
N ASP A 834 -36.51 -21.25 13.07
CA ASP A 834 -36.87 -20.40 11.92
C ASP A 834 -36.41 -21.04 10.59
N GLU A 835 -35.29 -21.76 10.54
CA GLU A 835 -34.93 -22.59 9.37
C GLU A 835 -35.91 -23.75 9.17
N GLU A 836 -36.27 -24.50 10.23
CA GLU A 836 -37.15 -25.67 10.11
C GLU A 836 -38.62 -25.29 9.81
N ASN A 837 -39.13 -24.18 10.36
CA ASN A 837 -40.46 -23.65 10.01
C ASN A 837 -40.49 -22.92 8.66
N GLY A 838 -39.34 -22.65 8.03
CA GLY A 838 -39.23 -21.94 6.75
C GLY A 838 -40.01 -22.57 5.57
N MET A 839 -40.44 -23.83 5.69
CA MET A 839 -41.29 -24.51 4.70
C MET A 839 -42.80 -24.47 4.98
N THR A 840 -43.28 -23.99 6.14
CA THR A 840 -44.73 -23.93 6.44
C THR A 840 -45.18 -22.68 7.20
N ASN A 841 -46.19 -22.00 6.64
CA ASN A 841 -46.97 -20.86 7.19
C ASN A 841 -46.47 -19.44 6.88
N SER A 842 -46.59 -19.04 5.62
CA SER A 842 -46.89 -17.64 5.34
C SER A 842 -48.27 -17.26 5.92
N SER A 843 -48.38 -16.06 6.49
CA SER A 843 -49.59 -15.43 7.07
C SER A 843 -50.02 -15.76 8.52
N ARG A 844 -49.41 -15.08 9.52
CA ARG A 844 -50.10 -14.24 10.56
C ARG A 844 -49.16 -13.76 11.70
N SER A 845 -48.69 -12.50 11.66
CA SER A 845 -48.17 -11.77 12.84
C SER A 845 -47.93 -10.27 12.61
N ASN A 846 -48.75 -9.61 11.77
CA ASN A 846 -48.51 -8.22 11.39
C ASN A 846 -49.03 -7.22 12.45
N GLN A 847 -48.34 -7.03 13.59
CA GLN A 847 -48.51 -5.82 14.47
C GLN A 847 -47.52 -5.60 15.64
N GLN A 848 -46.21 -5.95 15.55
CA GLN A 848 -45.20 -5.42 16.50
C GLN A 848 -43.78 -5.40 15.91
N GLY A 849 -43.45 -4.38 15.09
CA GLY A 849 -42.18 -4.38 14.34
C GLY A 849 -41.71 -3.04 13.74
N SER A 850 -42.13 -1.91 14.31
CA SER A 850 -41.79 -0.57 13.76
C SER A 850 -40.39 -0.08 14.18
N ASN A 851 -40.01 -0.25 15.45
CA ASN A 851 -38.79 0.37 15.99
C ASN A 851 -37.51 -0.44 15.75
N SER A 852 -37.61 -1.76 15.60
CA SER A 852 -36.45 -2.63 15.31
C SER A 852 -35.91 -2.44 13.90
N LYS A 853 -36.80 -2.37 12.89
CA LYS A 853 -36.40 -2.21 11.48
C LYS A 853 -35.66 -0.90 11.20
N LEU A 854 -36.04 0.19 11.89
CA LEU A 854 -35.34 1.48 11.80
C LEU A 854 -33.92 1.44 12.44
N ALA A 855 -33.71 0.60 13.45
CA ALA A 855 -32.38 0.39 14.04
C ALA A 855 -31.48 -0.45 13.14
N VAL A 856 -32.02 -1.51 12.51
CA VAL A 856 -31.27 -2.36 11.55
C VAL A 856 -30.83 -1.56 10.31
N HIS A 857 -31.73 -0.75 9.73
CA HIS A 857 -31.41 0.07 8.56
C HIS A 857 -30.28 1.10 8.83
N ASN A 858 -30.11 1.55 10.07
CA ASN A 858 -29.01 2.42 10.47
C ASN A 858 -27.71 1.67 10.82
N ARG A 859 -27.74 0.35 11.13
CA ARG A 859 -26.52 -0.44 11.41
C ARG A 859 -25.66 -0.68 10.15
N PHE A 860 -26.25 -0.80 8.96
CA PHE A 860 -25.48 -1.02 7.72
C PHE A 860 -24.69 0.21 7.23
N LYS A 861 -25.10 1.44 7.57
CA LYS A 861 -24.33 2.67 7.26
C LYS A 861 -22.99 2.80 8.00
N LEU A 862 -22.66 1.86 8.89
CA LEU A 862 -21.37 1.81 9.60
C LEU A 862 -20.30 0.94 8.91
N LEU A 863 -20.62 0.31 7.77
CA LEU A 863 -19.67 -0.47 6.96
C LEU A 863 -19.01 0.31 5.80
N GLU A 864 -19.33 1.60 5.63
CA GLU A 864 -18.73 2.47 4.59
C GLU A 864 -17.54 3.31 5.10
N PRO A 865 -16.35 2.70 5.17
CA PRO A 865 -15.11 3.42 4.82
C PRO A 865 -14.14 2.49 4.06
N ILE A 866 -13.62 2.80 2.88
CA ILE A 866 -12.99 4.06 2.45
C ILE A 866 -13.42 4.48 1.01
N MET A 867 -14.31 3.71 0.38
CA MET A 867 -14.56 3.82 -1.06
C MET A 867 -15.48 4.97 -1.49
N ASN A 868 -16.17 5.68 -0.58
CA ASN A 868 -17.03 6.83 -0.95
C ASN A 868 -16.28 8.15 -1.26
N VAL A 869 -14.96 8.07 -1.44
CA VAL A 869 -14.12 9.08 -2.13
C VAL A 869 -13.70 8.60 -3.53
N PHE A 870 -13.84 7.30 -3.80
CA PHE A 870 -13.09 6.57 -4.83
C PHE A 870 -13.93 5.63 -5.70
N GLN A 871 -15.23 5.46 -5.42
CA GLN A 871 -16.22 4.90 -6.32
C GLN A 871 -17.06 6.01 -6.93
N LEU A 872 -17.37 5.88 -8.22
CA LEU A 872 -18.63 6.42 -8.74
C LEU A 872 -19.76 5.58 -8.12
N PRO A 873 -20.82 6.17 -7.55
CA PRO A 873 -21.95 5.40 -7.11
C PRO A 873 -22.58 4.71 -8.32
N SER A 874 -22.66 3.38 -8.30
CA SER A 874 -23.48 2.63 -9.25
C SER A 874 -24.93 3.06 -9.06
N SER A 875 -25.55 3.60 -10.11
CA SER A 875 -26.92 4.13 -10.04
C SER A 875 -27.89 3.03 -9.62
N PRO A 876 -28.67 3.21 -8.54
CA PRO A 876 -29.78 2.31 -8.25
C PRO A 876 -30.83 2.44 -9.36
N ASN A 877 -31.36 1.30 -9.80
CA ASN A 877 -32.50 1.16 -10.72
C ASN A 877 -32.27 1.68 -12.16
N SER A 878 -31.49 0.94 -12.94
CA SER A 878 -31.90 0.70 -14.34
C SER A 878 -32.97 -0.41 -14.35
N PRO A 879 -34.11 -0.26 -15.04
CA PRO A 879 -35.13 -1.32 -15.11
C PRO A 879 -34.60 -2.56 -15.85
N GLU A 880 -35.06 -3.74 -15.44
CA GLU A 880 -34.71 -5.01 -16.08
C GLU A 880 -35.24 -5.07 -17.51
N ALA A 881 -34.37 -5.42 -18.46
CA ALA A 881 -34.77 -5.68 -19.83
C ALA A 881 -35.40 -7.08 -19.93
N SER A 882 -36.69 -7.15 -20.25
CA SER A 882 -37.43 -8.40 -20.44
C SER A 882 -36.84 -9.22 -21.61
N PRO A 883 -36.52 -10.51 -21.42
CA PRO A 883 -35.84 -11.32 -22.44
C PRO A 883 -36.82 -11.92 -23.47
N ASP A 884 -37.38 -11.09 -24.36
CA ASP A 884 -38.22 -11.55 -25.48
C ASP A 884 -38.19 -10.57 -26.68
N ALA A 885 -37.18 -10.68 -27.55
CA ALA A 885 -37.18 -10.08 -28.89
C ALA A 885 -36.08 -10.64 -29.84
N PHE A 886 -36.50 -11.36 -30.88
CA PHE A 886 -35.84 -11.53 -32.19
C PHE A 886 -34.32 -11.77 -32.27
N SER A 887 -33.95 -13.05 -32.38
CA SER A 887 -32.79 -13.47 -33.18
C SER A 887 -33.16 -13.56 -34.67
N LEU A 888 -32.30 -13.06 -35.56
CA LEU A 888 -32.30 -13.41 -36.99
C LEU A 888 -30.96 -13.02 -37.63
N SER A 889 -30.35 -13.94 -38.39
CA SER A 889 -28.97 -13.80 -38.86
C SER A 889 -28.82 -14.03 -40.37
N SER A 890 -28.38 -12.97 -41.07
CA SER A 890 -27.70 -12.95 -42.39
C SER A 890 -28.44 -13.60 -43.59
N PRO A 891 -27.92 -13.54 -44.84
CA PRO A 891 -26.94 -12.60 -45.43
C PRO A 891 -27.49 -11.85 -46.69
N LEU A 892 -26.68 -10.94 -47.25
CA LEU A 892 -26.92 -10.26 -48.53
C LEU A 892 -26.70 -11.17 -49.77
N PRO A 893 -27.46 -10.94 -50.86
CA PRO A 893 -27.01 -11.17 -52.24
C PRO A 893 -26.94 -9.88 -53.09
N ASN A 894 -26.33 -9.99 -54.29
CA ASN A 894 -25.94 -8.86 -55.17
C ASN A 894 -26.91 -8.61 -56.37
N PRO A 895 -26.75 -7.52 -57.16
CA PRO A 895 -27.82 -6.93 -58.02
C PRO A 895 -27.78 -7.33 -59.53
N ILE A 896 -28.51 -6.58 -60.39
CA ILE A 896 -28.58 -6.57 -61.90
C ILE A 896 -29.77 -7.39 -62.48
N PRO A 897 -30.47 -7.03 -63.62
CA PRO A 897 -30.50 -5.81 -64.47
C PRO A 897 -31.91 -5.17 -64.69
N LEU A 898 -31.99 -4.18 -65.60
CA LEU A 898 -33.23 -3.60 -66.17
C LEU A 898 -34.03 -4.57 -67.08
N SER A 899 -35.31 -4.23 -67.31
CA SER A 899 -36.01 -4.51 -68.58
C SER A 899 -37.00 -3.38 -68.93
N LEU A 900 -37.35 -3.24 -70.22
CA LEU A 900 -38.25 -2.23 -70.79
C LEU A 900 -39.50 -2.91 -71.37
N SER A 901 -40.66 -2.26 -71.31
CA SER A 901 -41.74 -2.40 -72.31
C SER A 901 -42.77 -1.26 -72.20
N ASP A 902 -43.28 -0.82 -73.35
CA ASP A 902 -44.23 0.29 -73.50
C ASP A 902 -45.71 -0.15 -73.43
N SER A 903 -46.62 0.79 -73.13
CA SER A 903 -47.87 0.96 -73.93
C SER A 903 -48.70 2.22 -73.59
N SER A 904 -48.71 3.16 -74.53
CA SER A 904 -49.83 4.04 -74.95
C SER A 904 -50.94 4.48 -73.96
N ALA A 905 -50.85 5.74 -73.53
CA ALA A 905 -51.82 6.84 -73.74
C ALA A 905 -53.35 6.62 -73.72
N LYS A 906 -54.06 7.51 -72.99
CA LYS A 906 -55.15 8.36 -73.54
C LYS A 906 -55.51 9.55 -72.63
N ASP A 907 -56.04 10.60 -73.24
CA ASP A 907 -56.40 11.90 -72.62
C ASP A 907 -57.72 11.88 -71.80
N HIS A 908 -57.88 12.82 -70.86
CA HIS A 908 -58.78 13.99 -71.06
C HIS A 908 -58.95 14.93 -69.83
N THR A 909 -58.71 16.23 -70.08
CA THR A 909 -59.40 17.44 -69.54
C THR A 909 -59.76 17.60 -68.05
N ALA A 910 -58.93 18.39 -67.36
CA ALA A 910 -59.22 19.52 -66.45
C ALA A 910 -60.65 19.85 -65.93
N ARG A 911 -60.73 20.22 -64.63
CA ARG A 911 -61.61 21.30 -64.09
C ARG A 911 -61.14 21.82 -62.71
N LYS A 912 -61.55 23.05 -62.35
CA LYS A 912 -61.34 23.72 -61.03
C LYS A 912 -62.42 23.31 -60.00
N PRO A 913 -62.17 23.50 -58.69
CA PRO A 913 -62.80 24.61 -57.92
C PRO A 913 -61.75 25.51 -57.22
N SER A 914 -61.90 26.84 -57.11
CA SER A 914 -62.57 27.61 -56.01
C SER A 914 -62.33 27.03 -54.61
N VAL A 915 -61.46 27.61 -53.76
CA VAL A 915 -61.59 28.93 -53.08
C VAL A 915 -62.87 29.03 -52.25
N ASP A 916 -62.72 28.90 -50.93
CA ASP A 916 -63.57 29.58 -49.95
C ASP A 916 -62.83 29.85 -48.62
N LYS A 917 -63.30 30.84 -47.86
CA LYS A 917 -62.89 31.24 -46.49
C LYS A 917 -64.14 31.09 -45.59
N PRO A 918 -64.12 31.10 -44.22
CA PRO A 918 -63.39 32.08 -43.39
C PRO A 918 -63.07 31.69 -41.90
N LYS A 919 -62.76 32.72 -41.08
CA LYS A 919 -62.92 32.85 -39.60
C LYS A 919 -61.87 32.26 -38.62
N ASN A 920 -60.81 33.05 -38.40
CA ASN A 920 -60.46 33.82 -37.18
C ASN A 920 -60.72 33.30 -35.74
N LEU A 921 -59.79 33.72 -34.84
CA LEU A 921 -59.81 33.81 -33.36
C LEU A 921 -59.59 32.47 -32.62
N ARG A 922 -58.81 32.39 -31.53
CA ARG A 922 -58.40 33.41 -30.52
C ARG A 922 -56.97 33.14 -29.94
N GLU A 923 -56.46 34.08 -29.14
CA GLU A 923 -55.20 33.99 -28.36
C GLU A 923 -55.44 33.48 -26.91
N VAL A 924 -54.41 33.59 -26.04
CA VAL A 924 -54.34 33.32 -24.58
C VAL A 924 -54.05 31.85 -24.24
N ASP A 925 -52.98 31.49 -23.50
CA ASP A 925 -51.84 32.23 -22.92
C ASP A 925 -50.51 31.58 -23.36
#